data_AF-A0A0D5NQW6-F1
#
_entry.id   AF-A0A0D5NQW6-F1
#
_cell.length_a   1.000
_cell.length_b   1.000
_cell.length_c   1.000
_cell.angle_alpha   90.00
_cell.angle_beta   90.00
_cell.angle_gamma   90.00
#
_symmetry.space_group_name_H-M   'P 1'
#
loop_
_entity.id
_entity.type
_entity.pdbx_description
1 polymer ?
#
loop_
_entity_poly.entity_id
_entity_poly.type
_entity_poly.pdbx_seq_one_letter_code
_entity_poly.pdbx_strand_id
1 'polypeptide(L)'
;MLITALGTALLVQPLFAMAPALPGAAAVLSPVKTASAADAPATAQLTVVDQEMVTSGAQRIDYLWASTRGGKPVQANVHVIKVDLTNPYVKLNAMNGTPGVVTDRSSVMNMAQNSGAVAGVNADFFQTSSSDGSPMGAEITDGKLLTSPMQLSGMYMFGVTNDKTAVIDRYTFNGQVTAQDGAAFPLAGINQSSYTPESEGGTKSSMQSHVNAMYMYTSAWTDASRPADASYATPTEVLVRSGVVEQISEGAALPMTPPADGYILRTHGKAAQFIREHVAVGQTLQASYALQSATSGQSVDPASFAMMVGGHTILVSDGQPSSFSRSTASISGSTPRSRTAVGYAKEGKTVYVVTTEDSGTSGGMTLPELQKALVSLGVWKAVNLDGGGSTTMVDRPLGETSLVLSHPTDFGTTQRLVTNGLGVYSTAPKGDIKGIKASGSGTLFIGQPVTYTLKAYDTYYNPLDASGLTPSWSADKPLGSFSGNTFVPVKGGSANITVKSGTASDTMAVNVIGADQIAQMSISSNAAELSAGAEIFPVVTVTLKDGQKYTLPYESVKWEFNGFTAARSGDKLIIGSVNPGAEAGYAIARYDGYSALLTLTQGSSSTPVETFENPSSAITFASTAGVNGSVSVASGLDTNASQALNLTYDFNSGTTDTRAAYAVFDGGGSIAGTPTSISMDVYGDNSLNWVRAELTDAAGSKHLITLAKQVDWSGWKNVTADIEDPGKAIVFPVKLSRLYVASLKEGFDERSPQGSIAFDNISVQLPAAVEAPVTETIVMRLGSRKALVGARTLPLDTAPYMKDGTTYLPLRFVSDSIGGSIMFENASKRVSVLRAGKLVEMTIGSKDVINNGTRLEAQRAPIVQGGRTLVPIRLVAEQLGLKVTWDQTTKKITIQ
;
A
#
# COMPACT_ATOMS: atom_id res chain seq x y z
N MET A 1 -28.14 82.98 -25.04
CA MET A 1 -28.32 82.62 -23.63
C MET A 1 -28.24 81.11 -23.50
N LEU A 2 -27.33 80.64 -22.63
CA LEU A 2 -27.28 79.37 -21.88
C LEU A 2 -27.39 78.03 -22.64
N ILE A 3 -26.27 77.30 -22.79
CA ILE A 3 -25.74 76.17 -21.96
C ILE A 3 -26.32 74.80 -22.42
N THR A 4 -25.68 74.03 -23.32
CA THR A 4 -24.54 73.04 -23.16
C THR A 4 -24.83 71.92 -22.15
N ALA A 5 -24.58 70.63 -22.37
CA ALA A 5 -24.01 69.81 -23.45
C ALA A 5 -24.24 68.33 -23.06
N LEU A 6 -24.32 67.40 -24.02
CA LEU A 6 -23.31 66.34 -24.23
C LEU A 6 -23.75 65.42 -25.38
N GLY A 7 -22.85 65.26 -26.34
CA GLY A 7 -23.04 64.54 -27.59
C GLY A 7 -22.78 63.05 -27.49
N THR A 8 -23.39 62.37 -28.45
CA THR A 8 -23.31 60.95 -28.84
C THR A 8 -22.08 60.64 -29.70
N ALA A 9 -21.43 59.49 -29.48
CA ALA A 9 -20.81 58.62 -30.49
C ALA A 9 -20.41 57.28 -29.83
N LEU A 10 -21.17 56.20 -30.05
CA LEU A 10 -20.88 55.06 -30.94
C LEU A 10 -19.59 54.27 -30.61
N LEU A 11 -19.76 53.00 -30.22
CA LEU A 11 -18.92 51.90 -30.68
C LEU A 11 -19.67 50.56 -30.59
N VAL A 12 -19.53 49.82 -31.67
CA VAL A 12 -20.31 48.69 -32.15
C VAL A 12 -19.97 47.40 -31.37
N GLN A 13 -20.97 46.65 -30.93
CA GLN A 13 -20.81 45.29 -30.43
C GLN A 13 -20.63 44.30 -31.59
N PRO A 14 -19.67 43.36 -31.55
CA PRO A 14 -19.75 42.16 -32.35
C PRO A 14 -20.63 41.12 -31.65
N LEU A 15 -21.65 40.66 -32.37
CA LEU A 15 -22.40 39.43 -32.09
C LEU A 15 -21.43 38.26 -31.91
N PHE A 16 -21.46 37.60 -30.75
CA PHE A 16 -21.06 36.20 -30.67
C PHE A 16 -22.28 35.32 -30.88
N ALA A 17 -22.18 34.50 -31.92
CA ALA A 17 -23.16 33.52 -32.34
C ALA A 17 -23.44 32.50 -31.23
N MET A 18 -24.71 32.15 -31.10
CA MET A 18 -25.20 31.05 -30.28
C MET A 18 -24.55 29.72 -30.70
N ALA A 19 -23.80 29.10 -29.79
CA ALA A 19 -23.63 27.65 -29.75
C ALA A 19 -24.67 27.10 -28.75
N PRO A 20 -25.33 25.96 -29.05
CA PRO A 20 -26.48 25.50 -28.29
C PRO A 20 -26.06 25.07 -26.88
N ALA A 21 -26.83 25.52 -25.90
CA ALA A 21 -26.75 25.05 -24.52
C ALA A 21 -26.93 23.53 -24.48
N LEU A 22 -25.89 22.81 -24.07
CA LEU A 22 -26.02 21.44 -23.59
C LEU A 22 -26.69 21.49 -22.21
N PRO A 23 -27.87 20.86 -22.02
CA PRO A 23 -28.53 20.84 -20.73
C PRO A 23 -27.91 19.76 -19.83
N GLY A 24 -27.64 20.11 -18.56
CA GLY A 24 -27.54 19.12 -17.49
C GLY A 24 -26.16 18.88 -16.87
N ALA A 25 -25.51 19.91 -16.31
CA ALA A 25 -24.55 19.71 -15.23
C ALA A 25 -25.32 19.53 -13.90
N ALA A 26 -26.05 18.43 -13.78
CA ALA A 26 -26.50 17.92 -12.50
C ALA A 26 -25.54 16.80 -12.12
N ALA A 27 -24.63 17.09 -11.19
CA ALA A 27 -23.78 16.09 -10.58
C ALA A 27 -24.67 15.04 -9.87
N VAL A 28 -24.92 13.94 -10.56
CA VAL A 28 -25.41 12.71 -9.91
C VAL A 28 -24.17 12.06 -9.31
N LEU A 29 -23.79 12.50 -8.11
CA LEU A 29 -22.98 11.70 -7.20
C LEU A 29 -23.83 10.48 -6.85
N SER A 30 -23.67 9.41 -7.63
CA SER A 30 -24.15 8.10 -7.20
C SER A 30 -23.30 7.66 -6.01
N PRO A 31 -23.89 7.03 -4.98
CA PRO A 31 -23.09 6.31 -4.01
C PRO A 31 -22.26 5.29 -4.78
N VAL A 32 -20.99 5.12 -4.37
CA VAL A 32 -20.11 4.05 -4.83
C VAL A 32 -20.93 2.77 -4.96
N LYS A 33 -21.26 2.37 -6.19
CA LYS A 33 -21.72 1.02 -6.44
C LYS A 33 -20.47 0.18 -6.25
N THR A 34 -20.38 -0.47 -5.10
CA THR A 34 -19.67 -1.74 -5.04
C THR A 34 -20.37 -2.65 -6.05
N ALA A 35 -19.74 -2.87 -7.20
CA ALA A 35 -20.19 -3.91 -8.09
C ALA A 35 -20.07 -5.21 -7.29
N SER A 36 -21.21 -5.85 -7.03
CA SER A 36 -21.24 -7.24 -6.55
C SER A 36 -20.42 -8.08 -7.53
N ALA A 37 -19.58 -8.99 -7.01
CA ALA A 37 -18.80 -9.93 -7.82
C ALA A 37 -19.63 -10.79 -8.79
N ALA A 38 -20.97 -10.75 -8.67
CA ALA A 38 -21.90 -11.47 -9.54
C ALA A 38 -22.23 -10.78 -10.88
N ASP A 39 -21.90 -9.49 -11.07
CA ASP A 39 -22.33 -8.70 -12.25
C ASP A 39 -21.19 -8.29 -13.21
N ALA A 40 -20.01 -8.91 -13.13
CA ALA A 40 -18.91 -8.56 -14.04
C ALA A 40 -19.25 -8.98 -15.49
N PRO A 41 -19.16 -8.06 -16.47
CA PRO A 41 -19.44 -8.38 -17.86
C PRO A 41 -18.42 -9.37 -18.44
N ALA A 42 -18.85 -10.20 -19.38
CA ALA A 42 -17.98 -11.12 -20.13
C ALA A 42 -16.96 -10.40 -21.03
N THR A 43 -17.16 -9.09 -21.27
CA THR A 43 -16.29 -8.21 -22.05
C THR A 43 -15.65 -7.17 -21.15
N ALA A 44 -14.34 -6.96 -21.30
CA ALA A 44 -13.62 -6.01 -20.46
C ALA A 44 -14.16 -4.58 -20.60
N GLN A 45 -14.32 -3.89 -19.48
CA GLN A 45 -14.93 -2.57 -19.41
C GLN A 45 -14.13 -1.64 -18.50
N LEU A 46 -13.95 -0.40 -18.94
CA LEU A 46 -13.34 0.67 -18.16
C LEU A 46 -14.42 1.68 -17.76
N THR A 47 -14.53 1.98 -16.47
CA THR A 47 -15.56 2.90 -15.93
C THR A 47 -14.90 3.99 -15.08
N VAL A 48 -15.25 5.25 -15.30
CA VAL A 48 -14.76 6.37 -14.46
C VAL A 48 -15.31 6.22 -13.05
N VAL A 49 -14.42 6.28 -12.07
CA VAL A 49 -14.73 6.24 -10.63
C VAL A 49 -14.65 7.65 -10.04
N ASP A 50 -13.58 8.38 -10.33
CA ASP A 50 -13.37 9.75 -9.87
C ASP A 50 -12.56 10.56 -10.89
N GLN A 51 -12.66 11.89 -10.82
CA GLN A 51 -11.86 12.77 -11.65
C GLN A 51 -11.68 14.15 -10.99
N GLU A 52 -10.47 14.69 -11.12
CA GLU A 52 -10.11 15.96 -10.51
C GLU A 52 -9.03 16.68 -11.33
N MET A 53 -9.07 18.02 -11.37
CA MET A 53 -8.02 18.81 -12.00
C MET A 53 -6.78 18.85 -11.11
N VAL A 54 -5.61 18.57 -11.70
CA VAL A 54 -4.31 18.75 -11.03
C VAL A 54 -3.80 20.17 -11.24
N THR A 55 -3.92 20.67 -12.46
CA THR A 55 -3.63 22.06 -12.85
C THR A 55 -4.29 22.38 -14.19
N SER A 56 -4.26 23.63 -14.65
CA SER A 56 -4.71 24.01 -16.00
C SER A 56 -4.00 23.18 -17.07
N GLY A 57 -4.75 22.34 -17.78
CA GLY A 57 -4.21 21.46 -18.82
C GLY A 57 -3.86 20.05 -18.34
N ALA A 58 -4.03 19.72 -17.06
CA ALA A 58 -3.85 18.35 -16.56
C ALA A 58 -4.97 17.93 -15.60
N GLN A 59 -5.56 16.76 -15.86
CA GLN A 59 -6.63 16.17 -15.07
C GLN A 59 -6.25 14.76 -14.64
N ARG A 60 -6.44 14.44 -13.37
CA ARG A 60 -6.41 13.07 -12.87
C ARG A 60 -7.78 12.43 -13.04
N ILE A 61 -7.81 11.20 -13.53
CA ILE A 61 -9.03 10.42 -13.72
C ILE A 61 -8.73 9.00 -13.26
N ASP A 62 -9.53 8.52 -12.30
CA ASP A 62 -9.44 7.18 -11.76
C ASP A 62 -10.54 6.32 -12.40
N TYR A 63 -10.16 5.13 -12.86
CA TYR A 63 -11.04 4.18 -13.51
C TYR A 63 -11.01 2.83 -12.79
N LEU A 64 -12.14 2.12 -12.86
CA LEU A 64 -12.23 0.69 -12.55
C LEU A 64 -12.21 -0.09 -13.86
N TRP A 65 -11.23 -0.97 -14.00
CA TRP A 65 -11.16 -1.98 -15.04
C TRP A 65 -11.77 -3.28 -14.54
N ALA A 66 -12.83 -3.75 -15.20
CA ALA A 66 -13.45 -5.05 -14.93
C ALA A 66 -13.18 -6.01 -16.09
N SER A 67 -12.78 -7.26 -15.79
CA SER A 67 -12.47 -8.29 -16.78
C SER A 67 -12.68 -9.70 -16.18
N THR A 68 -12.32 -10.74 -16.93
CA THR A 68 -12.31 -12.15 -16.47
C THR A 68 -10.95 -12.80 -16.70
N ARG A 69 -10.43 -13.52 -15.69
CA ARG A 69 -9.22 -14.37 -15.78
C ARG A 69 -9.58 -15.81 -15.45
N GLY A 70 -9.36 -16.74 -16.38
CA GLY A 70 -9.70 -18.16 -16.18
C GLY A 70 -11.17 -18.40 -15.82
N GLY A 71 -12.07 -17.58 -16.36
CA GLY A 71 -13.51 -17.62 -16.06
C GLY A 71 -13.94 -16.97 -14.74
N LYS A 72 -13.01 -16.43 -13.94
CA LYS A 72 -13.31 -15.68 -12.72
C LYS A 72 -13.33 -14.17 -12.97
N PRO A 73 -14.31 -13.44 -12.42
CA PRO A 73 -14.29 -11.98 -12.40
C PRO A 73 -13.02 -11.45 -11.73
N VAL A 74 -12.43 -10.42 -12.33
CA VAL A 74 -11.32 -9.67 -11.75
C VAL A 74 -11.54 -8.18 -11.97
N GLN A 75 -10.97 -7.38 -11.06
CA GLN A 75 -10.97 -5.93 -11.17
C GLN A 75 -9.57 -5.37 -10.92
N ALA A 76 -9.26 -4.24 -11.54
CA ALA A 76 -8.06 -3.46 -11.28
C ALA A 76 -8.40 -1.97 -11.32
N ASN A 77 -7.77 -1.18 -10.46
CA ASN A 77 -7.86 0.27 -10.57
C ASN A 77 -6.84 0.76 -11.61
N VAL A 78 -7.23 1.77 -12.38
CA VAL A 78 -6.39 2.39 -13.41
C VAL A 78 -6.42 3.89 -13.18
N HIS A 79 -5.26 4.46 -12.87
CA HIS A 79 -5.08 5.87 -12.57
C HIS A 79 -4.46 6.56 -13.78
N VAL A 80 -5.05 7.67 -14.20
CA VAL A 80 -4.66 8.36 -15.43
C VAL A 80 -4.47 9.85 -15.16
N ILE A 81 -3.29 10.38 -15.47
CA ILE A 81 -3.11 11.83 -15.64
C ILE A 81 -3.19 12.14 -17.12
N LYS A 82 -4.30 12.77 -17.50
CA LYS A 82 -4.55 13.24 -18.86
C LYS A 82 -4.04 14.67 -19.01
N VAL A 83 -3.11 14.88 -19.93
CA VAL A 83 -2.45 16.17 -20.17
C VAL A 83 -2.76 16.69 -21.56
N ASP A 84 -3.28 17.91 -21.64
CA ASP A 84 -3.52 18.64 -22.88
C ASP A 84 -2.34 19.56 -23.19
N LEU A 85 -1.48 19.12 -24.12
CA LEU A 85 -0.30 19.86 -24.53
C LEU A 85 -0.62 21.12 -25.34
N THR A 86 -1.87 21.32 -25.79
CA THR A 86 -2.28 22.59 -26.41
C THR A 86 -2.44 23.71 -25.37
N ASN A 87 -2.60 23.36 -24.09
CA ASN A 87 -2.68 24.32 -23.01
C ASN A 87 -1.29 24.97 -22.78
N PRO A 88 -1.19 26.32 -22.78
CA PRO A 88 0.09 26.99 -22.58
C PRO A 88 0.65 26.83 -21.17
N TYR A 89 -0.19 26.47 -20.19
CA TYR A 89 0.13 26.45 -18.76
C TYR A 89 0.55 25.08 -18.23
N VAL A 90 0.75 24.10 -19.11
CA VAL A 90 1.27 22.79 -18.74
C VAL A 90 2.47 22.41 -19.61
N LYS A 91 3.45 21.75 -18.98
CA LYS A 91 4.53 21.03 -19.67
C LYS A 91 4.80 19.68 -19.03
N LEU A 92 5.40 18.79 -19.81
CA LEU A 92 5.96 17.52 -19.33
C LEU A 92 7.49 17.63 -19.33
N ASN A 93 8.14 16.95 -18.38
CA ASN A 93 9.59 16.82 -18.36
C ASN A 93 10.03 15.53 -17.69
N ALA A 94 11.25 15.08 -17.97
CA ALA A 94 11.87 14.03 -17.17
C ALA A 94 12.25 14.57 -15.77
N MET A 95 12.28 13.69 -14.77
CA MET A 95 12.62 14.01 -13.38
C MET A 95 13.75 13.10 -12.88
N ASN A 96 14.66 13.66 -12.09
CA ASN A 96 15.72 12.93 -11.40
C ASN A 96 15.61 13.14 -9.89
N GLY A 97 16.35 12.36 -9.10
CA GLY A 97 16.45 12.62 -7.66
C GLY A 97 17.01 14.01 -7.39
N THR A 98 18.18 14.27 -7.99
CA THR A 98 18.85 15.55 -8.06
C THR A 98 18.70 16.06 -9.49
N PRO A 99 18.03 17.20 -9.72
CA PRO A 99 17.76 17.68 -11.08
C PRO A 99 19.01 17.70 -11.97
N GLY A 100 18.96 16.98 -13.09
CA GLY A 100 20.04 16.91 -14.07
C GLY A 100 21.13 15.87 -13.79
N VAL A 101 20.98 15.05 -12.74
CA VAL A 101 21.90 13.96 -12.39
C VAL A 101 21.27 12.64 -12.80
N VAL A 102 22.00 11.81 -13.55
CA VAL A 102 21.51 10.50 -14.01
C VAL A 102 22.02 9.34 -13.15
N THR A 103 22.97 9.59 -12.26
CA THR A 103 23.58 8.54 -11.42
C THR A 103 22.83 8.27 -10.12
N ASP A 104 21.89 9.14 -9.73
CA ASP A 104 21.16 8.97 -8.49
C ASP A 104 19.86 8.16 -8.67
N ARG A 105 19.43 7.56 -7.55
CA ARG A 105 18.13 6.91 -7.45
C ARG A 105 17.33 7.59 -6.38
N SER A 106 16.05 7.82 -6.63
CA SER A 106 15.17 8.49 -5.68
C SER A 106 13.74 7.99 -5.79
N SER A 107 12.92 8.28 -4.79
CA SER A 107 11.48 8.04 -4.88
C SER A 107 10.84 9.05 -5.82
N VAL A 108 9.77 8.67 -6.53
CA VAL A 108 9.05 9.58 -7.44
C VAL A 108 8.52 10.81 -6.70
N MET A 109 8.09 10.64 -5.44
CA MET A 109 7.72 11.76 -4.56
C MET A 109 8.85 12.79 -4.43
N ASN A 110 10.06 12.34 -4.09
CA ASN A 110 11.21 13.24 -3.92
C ASN A 110 11.59 13.89 -5.26
N MET A 111 11.58 13.15 -6.36
CA MET A 111 11.85 13.70 -7.71
C MET A 111 10.86 14.82 -8.08
N ALA A 112 9.57 14.60 -7.82
CA ALA A 112 8.53 15.58 -8.10
C ALA A 112 8.68 16.83 -7.20
N GLN A 113 8.95 16.64 -5.90
CA GLN A 113 9.22 17.74 -4.97
C GLN A 113 10.45 18.56 -5.37
N ASN A 114 11.57 17.89 -5.68
CA ASN A 114 12.83 18.55 -6.01
C ASN A 114 12.79 19.30 -7.34
N SER A 115 12.01 18.80 -8.30
CA SER A 115 11.86 19.46 -9.61
C SER A 115 10.71 20.49 -9.65
N GLY A 116 9.81 20.48 -8.68
CA GLY A 116 8.62 21.35 -8.66
C GLY A 116 7.47 20.83 -9.55
N ALA A 117 7.45 19.53 -9.85
CA ALA A 117 6.32 18.92 -10.56
C ALA A 117 5.07 18.92 -9.67
N VAL A 118 3.89 19.10 -10.28
CA VAL A 118 2.59 19.03 -9.60
C VAL A 118 1.96 17.64 -9.66
N ALA A 119 2.52 16.76 -10.49
CA ALA A 119 2.28 15.33 -10.47
C ALA A 119 3.41 14.59 -11.21
N GLY A 120 3.52 13.28 -11.04
CA GLY A 120 4.50 12.49 -11.78
C GLY A 120 4.42 11.00 -11.52
N VAL A 121 5.13 10.24 -12.36
CA VAL A 121 5.28 8.79 -12.27
C VAL A 121 6.74 8.36 -12.44
N ASN A 122 7.06 7.12 -12.13
CA ASN A 122 8.34 6.50 -12.52
C ASN A 122 8.40 6.31 -14.06
N ALA A 123 9.60 6.31 -14.64
CA ALA A 123 9.76 6.18 -16.09
C ALA A 123 10.69 5.03 -16.54
N ASP A 124 11.98 5.28 -16.71
CA ASP A 124 12.91 4.35 -17.36
C ASP A 124 13.15 3.06 -16.59
N PHE A 125 13.49 2.02 -17.35
CA PHE A 125 14.20 0.85 -16.82
C PHE A 125 15.66 1.21 -16.52
N PHE A 126 16.22 0.56 -15.51
CA PHE A 126 17.61 0.76 -15.10
C PHE A 126 18.24 -0.55 -14.66
N GLN A 127 19.56 -0.59 -14.58
CA GLN A 127 20.28 -1.74 -14.07
C GLN A 127 20.27 -1.74 -12.54
N THR A 128 19.25 -2.37 -11.99
CA THR A 128 18.99 -2.50 -10.55
C THR A 128 20.17 -3.00 -9.72
N SER A 129 20.95 -3.94 -10.26
CA SER A 129 22.16 -4.50 -9.64
C SER A 129 23.40 -3.61 -9.74
N SER A 130 23.41 -2.59 -10.61
CA SER A 130 24.51 -1.64 -10.72
C SER A 130 24.37 -0.55 -9.66
N SER A 131 25.50 -0.02 -9.17
CA SER A 131 25.54 1.17 -8.31
C SER A 131 25.40 2.48 -9.10
N ASP A 132 25.61 2.46 -10.42
CA ASP A 132 25.64 3.66 -11.27
C ASP A 132 24.31 4.40 -11.41
N GLY A 133 23.17 3.75 -11.14
CA GLY A 133 21.85 4.40 -11.23
C GLY A 133 21.31 4.77 -12.63
N SER A 134 22.15 4.88 -13.67
CA SER A 134 21.79 5.46 -14.98
C SER A 134 20.62 4.75 -15.72
N PRO A 135 19.73 5.52 -16.39
CA PRO A 135 18.66 4.98 -17.22
C PRO A 135 19.20 4.14 -18.40
N MET A 136 18.41 3.14 -18.83
CA MET A 136 18.73 2.34 -20.02
C MET A 136 18.30 3.02 -21.33
N GLY A 137 17.29 3.89 -21.28
CA GLY A 137 16.81 4.66 -22.42
C GLY A 137 17.54 5.98 -22.59
N ALA A 138 17.04 6.80 -23.53
CA ALA A 138 17.49 8.18 -23.66
C ALA A 138 16.75 9.03 -22.63
N GLU A 139 17.47 9.92 -21.95
CA GLU A 139 16.87 10.93 -21.10
C GLU A 139 17.19 12.33 -21.62
N ILE A 140 16.14 13.10 -21.88
CA ILE A 140 16.23 14.52 -22.24
C ILE A 140 15.42 15.31 -21.22
N THR A 141 16.07 16.29 -20.59
CA THR A 141 15.46 17.18 -19.59
C THR A 141 15.69 18.63 -19.99
N ASP A 142 14.60 19.41 -20.12
CA ASP A 142 14.63 20.80 -20.61
C ASP A 142 15.50 20.98 -21.88
N GLY A 143 15.33 20.05 -22.83
CA GLY A 143 16.03 20.05 -24.13
C GLY A 143 17.51 19.66 -24.10
N LYS A 144 18.03 19.14 -22.98
CA LYS A 144 19.40 18.65 -22.86
C LYS A 144 19.42 17.13 -22.78
N LEU A 145 20.20 16.49 -23.65
CA LEU A 145 20.46 15.05 -23.59
C LEU A 145 21.35 14.75 -22.38
N LEU A 146 20.79 14.10 -21.36
CA LEU A 146 21.50 13.73 -20.13
C LEU A 146 22.11 12.34 -20.24
N THR A 147 21.41 11.38 -20.85
CA THR A 147 21.97 10.07 -21.20
C THR A 147 21.48 9.63 -22.57
N SER A 148 22.35 9.00 -23.37
CA SER A 148 21.96 8.44 -24.66
C SER A 148 21.28 7.08 -24.47
N PRO A 149 20.50 6.58 -25.45
CA PRO A 149 19.91 5.24 -25.34
C PRO A 149 20.97 4.14 -25.43
N MET A 150 20.87 3.13 -24.58
CA MET A 150 21.71 1.93 -24.70
C MET A 150 21.38 1.18 -26.00
N GLN A 151 22.37 0.51 -26.59
CA GLN A 151 22.17 -0.34 -27.77
C GLN A 151 21.46 -1.65 -27.39
N LEU A 152 20.15 -1.56 -27.15
CA LEU A 152 19.26 -2.65 -26.77
C LEU A 152 18.12 -2.77 -27.77
N SER A 153 17.81 -4.01 -28.18
CA SER A 153 16.85 -4.25 -29.26
C SER A 153 15.42 -3.99 -28.79
N GLY A 154 14.66 -3.24 -29.58
CA GLY A 154 13.22 -3.08 -29.37
C GLY A 154 12.80 -2.20 -28.20
N MET A 155 13.73 -1.45 -27.57
CA MET A 155 13.42 -0.43 -26.56
C MET A 155 12.78 0.80 -27.23
N TYR A 156 11.69 1.30 -26.66
CA TYR A 156 10.98 2.49 -27.14
C TYR A 156 11.18 3.66 -26.19
N MET A 157 11.07 4.87 -26.68
CA MET A 157 11.15 6.10 -25.90
C MET A 157 9.88 6.91 -26.11
N PHE A 158 9.46 7.62 -25.06
CA PHE A 158 8.44 8.64 -25.14
C PHE A 158 9.12 10.01 -25.08
N GLY A 159 8.80 10.90 -26.01
CA GLY A 159 9.31 12.26 -26.03
C GLY A 159 8.23 13.28 -26.33
N VAL A 160 8.49 14.53 -25.95
CA VAL A 160 7.70 15.69 -26.35
C VAL A 160 8.63 16.65 -27.06
N THR A 161 8.30 16.99 -28.31
CA THR A 161 9.05 17.96 -29.12
C THR A 161 8.80 19.41 -28.64
N ASN A 162 9.67 20.35 -29.04
CA ASN A 162 9.55 21.76 -28.66
C ASN A 162 8.25 22.43 -29.14
N ASP A 163 7.61 21.92 -30.19
CA ASP A 163 6.28 22.35 -30.67
C ASP A 163 5.12 21.66 -29.90
N LYS A 164 5.43 21.05 -28.75
CA LYS A 164 4.51 20.35 -27.85
C LYS A 164 3.78 19.18 -28.54
N THR A 165 4.50 18.37 -29.30
CA THR A 165 3.96 17.14 -29.92
C THR A 165 4.56 15.92 -29.22
N ALA A 166 3.70 15.05 -28.69
CA ALA A 166 4.12 13.78 -28.12
C ALA A 166 4.48 12.79 -29.25
N VAL A 167 5.60 12.10 -29.07
CA VAL A 167 6.07 11.05 -29.98
C VAL A 167 6.51 9.81 -29.21
N ILE A 168 6.36 8.66 -29.84
CA ILE A 168 6.86 7.38 -29.34
C ILE A 168 7.55 6.70 -30.51
N ASP A 169 8.84 6.41 -30.38
CA ASP A 169 9.65 5.74 -31.38
C ASP A 169 10.83 5.02 -30.70
N ARG A 170 11.57 4.23 -31.48
CA ARG A 170 12.88 3.73 -31.06
C ARG A 170 13.93 4.68 -31.62
N TYR A 171 14.88 5.09 -30.78
CA TYR A 171 15.99 5.95 -31.18
C TYR A 171 17.33 5.25 -30.95
N THR A 172 18.21 5.28 -31.96
CA THR A 172 19.62 4.91 -31.80
C THR A 172 20.47 6.17 -31.62
N PHE A 173 21.66 6.02 -31.04
CA PHE A 173 22.63 7.09 -30.86
C PHE A 173 23.71 7.01 -31.93
N ASN A 174 23.92 8.11 -32.67
CA ASN A 174 24.98 8.24 -33.65
C ASN A 174 25.90 9.39 -33.24
N GLY A 175 27.12 9.08 -32.81
CA GLY A 175 28.09 10.09 -32.38
C GLY A 175 29.48 9.90 -32.99
N GLN A 176 30.25 10.98 -33.01
CA GLN A 176 31.63 11.03 -33.50
C GLN A 176 32.45 12.05 -32.73
N VAL A 177 33.70 11.71 -32.44
CA VAL A 177 34.73 12.64 -31.96
C VAL A 177 35.77 12.81 -33.06
N THR A 178 36.08 14.07 -33.39
CA THR A 178 37.05 14.45 -34.42
C THR A 178 38.21 15.19 -33.76
N ALA A 179 39.43 14.68 -33.97
CA ALA A 179 40.68 15.27 -33.54
C ALA A 179 41.09 16.45 -34.42
N GLN A 180 42.01 17.28 -33.92
CA GLN A 180 42.48 18.48 -34.62
C GLN A 180 43.15 18.18 -35.97
N ASP A 181 43.72 16.98 -36.14
CA ASP A 181 44.30 16.52 -37.41
C ASP A 181 43.26 16.01 -38.43
N GLY A 182 41.98 16.00 -38.06
CA GLY A 182 40.86 15.53 -38.88
C GLY A 182 40.55 14.04 -38.73
N ALA A 183 41.32 13.28 -37.94
CA ALA A 183 41.00 11.89 -37.64
C ALA A 183 39.73 11.81 -36.78
N ALA A 184 38.89 10.80 -37.02
CA ALA A 184 37.62 10.67 -36.33
C ALA A 184 37.39 9.25 -35.79
N PHE A 185 36.72 9.18 -34.63
CA PHE A 185 36.35 7.92 -33.98
C PHE A 185 34.86 7.94 -33.57
N PRO A 186 34.10 6.85 -33.71
CA PRO A 186 32.72 6.79 -33.26
C PRO A 186 32.58 7.00 -31.75
N LEU A 187 31.69 7.91 -31.36
CA LEU A 187 31.24 8.07 -29.99
C LEU A 187 30.04 7.13 -29.78
N ALA A 188 30.18 6.18 -28.86
CA ALA A 188 29.20 5.10 -28.66
C ALA A 188 28.04 5.51 -27.75
N GLY A 189 28.23 6.47 -26.84
CA GLY A 189 27.17 6.93 -25.95
C GLY A 189 27.61 8.03 -24.99
N ILE A 190 26.65 8.52 -24.21
CA ILE A 190 26.78 9.58 -23.22
C ILE A 190 26.20 9.09 -21.90
N ASN A 191 26.96 9.19 -20.80
CA ASN A 191 26.54 8.91 -19.41
C ASN A 191 25.86 7.55 -19.19
N GLN A 192 26.38 6.49 -19.82
CA GLN A 192 25.83 5.15 -19.70
C GLN A 192 26.58 4.31 -18.67
N SER A 193 25.82 3.51 -17.92
CA SER A 193 26.34 2.33 -17.22
C SER A 193 26.87 1.29 -18.21
N SER A 194 27.68 0.34 -17.75
CA SER A 194 28.08 -0.77 -18.60
C SER A 194 26.93 -1.74 -18.84
N TYR A 195 26.70 -2.14 -20.08
CA TYR A 195 25.71 -3.14 -20.48
C TYR A 195 26.27 -4.10 -21.54
N THR A 196 25.52 -5.16 -21.83
CA THR A 196 25.78 -6.05 -22.97
C THR A 196 24.93 -5.61 -24.16
N PRO A 197 25.53 -5.07 -25.25
CA PRO A 197 24.78 -4.64 -26.43
C PRO A 197 23.99 -5.78 -27.06
N GLU A 198 22.86 -5.44 -27.67
CA GLU A 198 22.01 -6.35 -28.43
C GLU A 198 21.99 -5.93 -29.90
N SER A 199 22.08 -6.92 -30.79
CA SER A 199 21.75 -6.73 -32.21
C SER A 199 20.23 -6.76 -32.42
N GLU A 200 19.76 -6.28 -33.57
CA GLU A 200 18.33 -6.32 -33.92
C GLU A 200 17.81 -7.77 -33.80
N GLY A 201 16.71 -7.96 -33.08
CA GLY A 201 16.19 -9.27 -32.71
C GLY A 201 16.64 -9.78 -31.34
N GLY A 202 17.45 -9.01 -30.61
CA GLY A 202 17.78 -9.27 -29.19
C GLY A 202 18.95 -10.21 -28.96
N THR A 203 19.76 -10.51 -29.99
CA THR A 203 20.94 -11.36 -29.79
C THR A 203 22.04 -10.55 -29.10
N LYS A 204 22.42 -10.99 -27.89
CA LYS A 204 23.45 -10.37 -27.07
C LYS A 204 24.84 -10.48 -27.71
N SER A 205 25.58 -9.39 -27.67
CA SER A 205 26.99 -9.31 -28.08
C SER A 205 27.87 -10.16 -27.19
N SER A 206 28.96 -10.70 -27.76
CA SER A 206 30.04 -11.34 -26.99
C SER A 206 30.98 -10.33 -26.32
N MET A 207 30.92 -9.06 -26.74
CA MET A 207 31.69 -7.95 -26.17
C MET A 207 30.78 -7.04 -25.34
N GLN A 208 31.26 -6.61 -24.18
CA GLN A 208 30.59 -5.60 -23.36
C GLN A 208 30.66 -4.22 -24.03
N SER A 209 29.68 -3.37 -23.72
CA SER A 209 29.45 -2.04 -24.33
C SER A 209 30.67 -1.12 -24.40
N HIS A 210 31.55 -1.17 -23.38
CA HIS A 210 32.72 -0.30 -23.25
C HIS A 210 34.01 -0.92 -23.83
N VAL A 211 33.95 -2.10 -24.46
CA VAL A 211 35.10 -2.73 -25.09
C VAL A 211 35.36 -2.11 -26.47
N ASN A 212 36.60 -1.68 -26.76
CA ASN A 212 36.98 -1.02 -28.03
C ASN A 212 36.19 0.26 -28.37
N ALA A 213 35.61 0.92 -27.36
CA ALA A 213 34.64 1.99 -27.55
C ALA A 213 35.05 3.29 -26.82
N MET A 214 34.43 4.39 -27.25
CA MET A 214 34.55 5.73 -26.67
C MET A 214 33.18 6.17 -26.14
N TYR A 215 33.12 6.60 -24.89
CA TYR A 215 31.93 7.16 -24.24
C TYR A 215 32.24 8.55 -23.69
N MET A 216 31.25 9.42 -23.66
CA MET A 216 31.35 10.74 -23.07
C MET A 216 30.64 10.77 -21.72
N TYR A 217 31.30 11.32 -20.72
CA TYR A 217 30.71 11.57 -19.40
C TYR A 217 30.69 13.06 -19.12
N THR A 218 29.50 13.58 -18.82
CA THR A 218 29.26 15.01 -18.54
C THR A 218 28.95 15.22 -17.06
N SER A 219 28.71 16.46 -16.64
CA SER A 219 28.35 16.79 -15.26
C SER A 219 27.04 16.14 -14.76
N ALA A 220 26.24 15.53 -15.64
CA ALA A 220 25.10 14.72 -15.24
C ALA A 220 25.51 13.39 -14.56
N TRP A 221 26.77 12.97 -14.73
CA TRP A 221 27.35 11.81 -14.06
C TRP A 221 28.15 12.26 -12.84
N THR A 222 27.62 12.11 -11.62
CA THR A 222 28.23 12.73 -10.43
C THR A 222 29.24 11.85 -9.70
N ASP A 223 29.54 10.66 -10.22
CA ASP A 223 30.54 9.76 -9.63
C ASP A 223 31.91 9.88 -10.31
N ALA A 224 32.98 9.73 -9.53
CA ALA A 224 34.34 9.64 -10.06
C ALA A 224 34.58 8.35 -10.86
N SER A 225 33.94 7.25 -10.43
CA SER A 225 33.89 6.00 -11.19
C SER A 225 32.87 6.10 -12.31
N ARG A 226 33.18 5.57 -13.49
CA ARG A 226 32.31 5.61 -14.67
C ARG A 226 32.70 4.56 -15.70
N PRO A 227 31.84 3.61 -16.10
CA PRO A 227 30.82 3.03 -15.23
C PRO A 227 31.47 2.21 -14.10
N ALA A 228 30.76 2.03 -12.99
CA ALA A 228 31.19 1.20 -11.87
C ALA A 228 31.37 -0.28 -12.28
N ASP A 229 32.24 -0.99 -11.54
CA ASP A 229 32.44 -2.44 -11.62
C ASP A 229 32.77 -3.01 -13.02
N ALA A 230 33.24 -2.15 -13.93
CA ALA A 230 33.66 -2.55 -15.27
C ALA A 230 34.96 -3.38 -15.22
N SER A 231 34.87 -4.69 -15.50
CA SER A 231 35.98 -5.65 -15.48
C SER A 231 37.09 -5.42 -16.54
N TYR A 232 37.01 -4.34 -17.33
CA TYR A 232 37.97 -3.92 -18.38
C TYR A 232 38.83 -2.75 -17.87
N ALA A 233 39.50 -2.99 -16.74
CA ALA A 233 39.99 -2.04 -15.74
C ALA A 233 41.06 -1.01 -16.15
N THR A 234 41.43 -0.89 -17.42
CA THR A 234 42.49 0.05 -17.87
C THR A 234 41.97 1.03 -18.94
N PRO A 235 41.03 1.92 -18.61
CA PRO A 235 40.58 2.95 -19.53
C PRO A 235 41.69 3.96 -19.82
N THR A 236 41.66 4.59 -20.99
CA THR A 236 42.32 5.89 -21.18
C THR A 236 41.25 6.96 -21.10
N GLU A 237 41.40 7.92 -20.18
CA GLU A 237 40.44 9.02 -20.01
C GLU A 237 41.03 10.35 -20.47
N VAL A 238 40.19 11.17 -21.11
CA VAL A 238 40.57 12.48 -21.65
C VAL A 238 39.63 13.53 -21.07
N LEU A 239 40.18 14.47 -20.29
CA LEU A 239 39.47 15.65 -19.82
C LEU A 239 39.45 16.71 -20.92
N VAL A 240 38.26 17.13 -21.31
CA VAL A 240 38.05 18.19 -22.31
C VAL A 240 37.25 19.31 -21.67
N ARG A 241 37.79 20.54 -21.68
CA ARG A 241 37.08 21.75 -21.24
C ARG A 241 37.06 22.77 -22.36
N SER A 242 35.91 23.39 -22.58
CA SER A 242 35.74 24.38 -23.66
C SER A 242 36.26 23.90 -25.03
N GLY A 243 36.14 22.58 -25.31
CA GLY A 243 36.60 21.96 -26.56
C GLY A 243 38.11 21.70 -26.65
N VAL A 244 38.89 21.95 -25.59
CA VAL A 244 40.34 21.75 -25.54
C VAL A 244 40.68 20.61 -24.58
N VAL A 245 41.62 19.75 -24.98
CA VAL A 245 42.15 18.67 -24.15
C VAL A 245 43.01 19.26 -23.04
N GLU A 246 42.59 19.08 -21.79
CA GLU A 246 43.31 19.58 -20.61
C GLU A 246 44.21 18.49 -20.01
N GLN A 247 43.74 17.24 -20.01
CA GLN A 247 44.46 16.13 -19.41
C GLN A 247 44.14 14.82 -20.13
N ILE A 248 45.14 13.94 -20.25
CA ILE A 248 45.00 12.54 -20.68
C ILE A 248 45.55 11.66 -19.56
N SER A 249 44.76 10.70 -19.09
CA SER A 249 45.16 9.68 -18.11
C SER A 249 45.18 8.33 -18.83
N GLU A 250 46.37 7.82 -19.15
CA GLU A 250 46.51 6.56 -19.87
C GLU A 250 46.44 5.36 -18.93
N GLY A 251 45.58 4.38 -19.25
CA GLY A 251 45.45 3.13 -18.49
C GLY A 251 44.83 3.29 -17.10
N ALA A 252 44.34 4.48 -16.74
CA ALA A 252 43.68 4.78 -15.49
C ALA A 252 42.54 5.79 -15.68
N ALA A 253 41.54 5.72 -14.80
CA ALA A 253 40.48 6.73 -14.71
C ALA A 253 41.00 8.01 -14.03
N LEU A 254 40.39 9.15 -14.33
CA LEU A 254 40.62 10.40 -13.65
C LEU A 254 39.87 10.39 -12.29
N PRO A 255 40.54 10.67 -11.16
CA PRO A 255 39.92 10.64 -9.83
C PRO A 255 39.12 11.92 -9.54
N MET A 256 38.21 12.27 -10.44
CA MET A 256 37.36 13.47 -10.36
C MET A 256 36.01 13.21 -11.01
N THR A 257 34.98 13.95 -10.63
CA THR A 257 33.71 14.00 -11.37
C THR A 257 33.90 14.78 -12.69
N PRO A 258 33.11 14.52 -13.74
CA PRO A 258 33.19 15.32 -14.96
C PRO A 258 32.75 16.75 -14.65
N PRO A 259 33.48 17.77 -15.13
CA PRO A 259 33.22 19.15 -14.73
C PRO A 259 32.01 19.74 -15.46
N ALA A 260 31.40 20.79 -14.88
CA ALA A 260 30.24 21.47 -15.47
C ALA A 260 30.54 22.22 -16.78
N ASP A 261 31.78 22.64 -16.99
CA ASP A 261 32.27 23.38 -18.17
C ASP A 261 33.01 22.48 -19.18
N GLY A 262 32.81 21.16 -19.08
CA GLY A 262 33.50 20.18 -19.92
C GLY A 262 32.91 18.78 -19.86
N TYR A 263 33.71 17.80 -20.28
CA TYR A 263 33.36 16.38 -20.24
C TYR A 263 34.63 15.53 -20.16
N ILE A 264 34.44 14.26 -19.83
CA ILE A 264 35.50 13.25 -19.84
C ILE A 264 35.16 12.22 -20.91
N LEU A 265 36.06 12.01 -21.88
CA LEU A 265 35.97 10.87 -22.79
C LEU A 265 36.59 9.66 -22.11
N ARG A 266 35.80 8.60 -21.93
CA ARG A 266 36.28 7.31 -21.49
C ARG A 266 36.49 6.40 -22.68
N THR A 267 37.72 5.92 -22.85
CA THR A 267 38.12 5.12 -24.00
C THR A 267 38.75 3.80 -23.57
N HIS A 268 38.59 2.77 -24.40
CA HIS A 268 39.24 1.48 -24.17
C HIS A 268 39.57 0.80 -25.52
N GLY A 269 40.62 -0.03 -25.52
CA GLY A 269 41.05 -0.79 -26.70
C GLY A 269 41.33 0.12 -27.90
N LYS A 270 40.64 -0.11 -29.02
CA LYS A 270 40.76 0.70 -30.25
C LYS A 270 40.53 2.21 -30.03
N ALA A 271 39.61 2.59 -29.15
CA ALA A 271 39.37 4.00 -28.84
C ALA A 271 40.54 4.62 -28.07
N ALA A 272 41.15 3.87 -27.16
CA ALA A 272 42.34 4.32 -26.44
C ALA A 272 43.55 4.42 -27.38
N GLN A 273 43.66 3.52 -28.37
CA GLN A 273 44.65 3.63 -29.44
C GLN A 273 44.46 4.92 -30.26
N PHE A 274 43.22 5.23 -30.65
CA PHE A 274 42.91 6.49 -31.35
C PHE A 274 43.36 7.73 -30.54
N ILE A 275 43.13 7.75 -29.22
CA ILE A 275 43.63 8.85 -28.37
C ILE A 275 45.15 8.97 -28.45
N ARG A 276 45.89 7.86 -28.36
CA ARG A 276 47.36 7.87 -28.42
C ARG A 276 47.92 8.36 -29.76
N GLU A 277 47.23 8.04 -30.86
CA GLU A 277 47.70 8.33 -32.21
C GLU A 277 47.37 9.76 -32.66
N HIS A 278 46.25 10.32 -32.19
CA HIS A 278 45.67 11.54 -32.78
C HIS A 278 45.42 12.69 -31.79
N VAL A 279 45.57 12.47 -30.47
CA VAL A 279 45.14 13.45 -29.45
C VAL A 279 46.28 13.77 -28.48
N ALA A 280 46.55 15.06 -28.28
CA ALA A 280 47.50 15.58 -27.30
C ALA A 280 46.90 16.71 -26.44
N VAL A 281 47.45 16.91 -25.24
CA VAL A 281 47.07 18.03 -24.36
C VAL A 281 47.28 19.36 -25.07
N GLY A 282 46.30 20.26 -24.95
CA GLY A 282 46.24 21.56 -25.62
C GLY A 282 45.61 21.53 -27.01
N GLN A 283 45.34 20.36 -27.59
CA GLN A 283 44.64 20.25 -28.87
C GLN A 283 43.13 20.40 -28.71
N THR A 284 42.48 20.80 -29.79
CA THR A 284 41.01 20.84 -29.86
C THR A 284 40.43 19.45 -30.17
N LEU A 285 39.28 19.14 -29.56
CA LEU A 285 38.44 17.99 -29.90
C LEU A 285 37.02 18.46 -30.16
N GLN A 286 36.44 17.98 -31.25
CA GLN A 286 35.04 18.24 -31.57
C GLN A 286 34.22 16.97 -31.40
N ALA A 287 33.25 16.98 -30.50
CA ALA A 287 32.25 15.92 -30.39
C ALA A 287 30.95 16.36 -31.07
N SER A 288 30.39 15.48 -31.89
CA SER A 288 29.08 15.68 -32.53
C SER A 288 28.25 14.42 -32.35
N TYR A 289 26.94 14.59 -32.17
CA TYR A 289 26.02 13.46 -32.01
C TYR A 289 24.59 13.84 -32.39
N ALA A 290 23.81 12.84 -32.75
CA ALA A 290 22.38 12.93 -33.00
C ALA A 290 21.69 11.64 -32.58
N LEU A 291 20.37 11.71 -32.38
CA LEU A 291 19.53 10.53 -32.33
C LEU A 291 19.13 10.15 -33.75
N GLN A 292 18.83 8.88 -33.99
CA GLN A 292 18.26 8.42 -35.25
C GLN A 292 16.96 7.67 -35.01
N SER A 293 15.88 8.15 -35.62
CA SER A 293 14.55 7.54 -35.53
C SER A 293 14.54 6.22 -36.31
N ALA A 294 14.18 5.12 -35.64
CA ALA A 294 14.07 3.81 -36.30
C ALA A 294 12.86 3.73 -37.24
N THR A 295 11.82 4.54 -37.02
CA THR A 295 10.64 4.57 -37.89
C THR A 295 10.92 5.35 -39.18
N SER A 296 11.55 6.52 -39.10
CA SER A 296 11.74 7.42 -40.25
C SER A 296 13.13 7.35 -40.88
N GLY A 297 14.12 6.79 -40.17
CA GLY A 297 15.54 6.81 -40.55
C GLY A 297 16.22 8.18 -40.38
N GLN A 298 15.46 9.22 -40.01
CA GLN A 298 15.97 10.59 -39.92
C GLN A 298 16.91 10.77 -38.74
N SER A 299 17.95 11.57 -38.97
CA SER A 299 18.79 12.12 -37.91
C SER A 299 18.03 13.24 -37.21
N VAL A 300 17.97 13.20 -35.88
CA VAL A 300 17.21 14.09 -35.02
C VAL A 300 18.16 14.71 -34.00
N ASP A 301 18.21 16.04 -33.98
CA ASP A 301 18.90 16.77 -32.92
C ASP A 301 18.18 16.53 -31.58
N PRO A 302 18.85 15.99 -30.54
CA PRO A 302 18.25 15.84 -29.23
C PRO A 302 17.61 17.15 -28.70
N ALA A 303 18.17 18.31 -29.03
CA ALA A 303 17.65 19.61 -28.60
C ALA A 303 16.31 19.99 -29.24
N SER A 304 15.83 19.25 -30.24
CA SER A 304 14.48 19.39 -30.80
C SER A 304 13.38 18.84 -29.89
N PHE A 305 13.75 18.03 -28.88
CA PHE A 305 12.86 17.56 -27.83
C PHE A 305 12.88 18.53 -26.65
N ALA A 306 11.71 18.83 -26.09
CA ALA A 306 11.62 19.44 -24.77
C ALA A 306 11.99 18.43 -23.68
N MET A 307 11.56 17.18 -23.87
CA MET A 307 11.85 16.09 -22.94
C MET A 307 11.81 14.71 -23.63
N MET A 308 12.51 13.73 -23.05
CA MET A 308 12.44 12.31 -23.44
C MET A 308 12.71 11.41 -22.23
N VAL A 309 11.97 10.30 -22.15
CA VAL A 309 12.23 9.18 -21.24
C VAL A 309 12.15 7.87 -22.01
N GLY A 310 12.91 6.87 -21.56
CA GLY A 310 12.86 5.51 -22.08
C GLY A 310 11.73 4.68 -21.52
N GLY A 311 11.39 3.63 -22.27
CA GLY A 311 10.50 2.56 -21.89
C GLY A 311 10.98 1.25 -22.50
N HIS A 312 10.18 0.20 -22.38
CA HIS A 312 10.58 -1.14 -22.77
C HIS A 312 9.96 -1.60 -24.09
N THR A 313 8.66 -1.86 -24.12
CA THR A 313 7.97 -2.33 -25.32
C THR A 313 6.83 -1.40 -25.69
N ILE A 314 6.58 -1.28 -26.99
CA ILE A 314 5.32 -0.70 -27.47
C ILE A 314 4.14 -1.53 -26.95
N LEU A 315 3.07 -0.86 -26.56
CA LEU A 315 1.82 -1.45 -26.10
C LEU A 315 0.71 -1.23 -27.13
N VAL A 316 0.58 -0.01 -27.64
CA VAL A 316 -0.48 0.37 -28.59
C VAL A 316 0.17 1.03 -29.80
N SER A 317 -0.28 0.67 -30.99
CA SER A 317 0.03 1.36 -32.25
C SER A 317 -1.24 1.49 -33.06
N ASP A 318 -1.41 2.63 -33.72
CA ASP A 318 -2.56 2.91 -34.58
C ASP A 318 -3.92 2.70 -33.90
N GLY A 319 -3.99 3.01 -32.60
CA GLY A 319 -5.19 2.85 -31.78
C GLY A 319 -5.57 1.39 -31.52
N GLN A 320 -4.65 0.45 -31.71
CA GLN A 320 -4.86 -0.99 -31.53
C GLN A 320 -3.74 -1.61 -30.68
N PRO A 321 -3.99 -2.75 -29.99
CA PRO A 321 -2.94 -3.49 -29.32
C PRO A 321 -1.83 -3.88 -30.31
N SER A 322 -0.58 -3.59 -29.97
CA SER A 322 0.58 -3.94 -30.79
C SER A 322 1.20 -5.27 -30.35
N SER A 323 1.88 -5.96 -31.27
CA SER A 323 2.87 -6.97 -30.86
C SER A 323 3.97 -6.30 -30.05
N PHE A 324 4.46 -6.99 -29.02
CA PHE A 324 5.57 -6.50 -28.21
C PHE A 324 6.86 -6.46 -29.03
N SER A 325 7.62 -5.38 -28.92
CA SER A 325 8.85 -5.14 -29.69
C SER A 325 10.07 -5.88 -29.14
N ARG A 326 9.96 -6.46 -27.95
CA ARG A 326 10.96 -7.31 -27.30
C ARG A 326 10.29 -8.26 -26.31
N SER A 327 11.01 -9.29 -25.88
CA SER A 327 10.50 -10.27 -24.91
C SER A 327 10.05 -9.59 -23.62
N THR A 328 8.84 -9.90 -23.17
CA THR A 328 8.26 -9.34 -21.94
C THR A 328 8.42 -10.26 -20.73
N ALA A 329 9.16 -11.36 -20.86
CA ALA A 329 9.31 -12.36 -19.80
C ALA A 329 10.01 -11.77 -18.56
N SER A 330 11.06 -10.95 -18.76
CA SER A 330 11.80 -10.29 -17.68
C SER A 330 10.96 -9.30 -16.89
N ILE A 331 9.89 -8.76 -17.48
CA ILE A 331 8.98 -7.81 -16.85
C ILE A 331 7.63 -8.44 -16.49
N SER A 332 7.58 -9.78 -16.38
CA SER A 332 6.38 -10.55 -16.03
C SER A 332 5.16 -10.21 -16.90
N GLY A 333 5.32 -10.04 -18.22
CA GLY A 333 4.28 -9.45 -19.09
C GLY A 333 2.95 -10.21 -19.12
N SER A 334 2.95 -11.52 -18.84
CA SER A 334 1.77 -12.38 -18.77
C SER A 334 1.15 -12.49 -17.37
N THR A 335 1.77 -11.91 -16.36
CA THR A 335 1.31 -11.95 -14.96
C THR A 335 0.67 -10.61 -14.60
N PRO A 336 -0.47 -10.60 -13.87
CA PRO A 336 -1.00 -9.37 -13.31
C PRO A 336 0.02 -8.75 -12.35
N ARG A 337 0.29 -7.45 -12.52
CA ARG A 337 1.24 -6.67 -11.71
C ARG A 337 0.79 -5.22 -11.68
N SER A 338 1.43 -4.45 -10.81
CA SER A 338 1.50 -3.01 -10.99
C SER A 338 2.23 -2.64 -12.30
N ARG A 339 1.71 -1.66 -13.05
CA ARG A 339 2.26 -1.22 -14.34
C ARG A 339 2.25 0.30 -14.42
N THR A 340 3.24 0.84 -15.12
CA THR A 340 3.27 2.24 -15.57
C THR A 340 3.37 2.27 -17.10
N ALA A 341 2.62 3.16 -17.73
CA ALA A 341 2.66 3.39 -19.17
C ALA A 341 2.45 4.87 -19.49
N VAL A 342 2.92 5.27 -20.67
CA VAL A 342 2.60 6.59 -21.23
C VAL A 342 2.22 6.44 -22.69
N GLY A 343 1.23 7.21 -23.12
CA GLY A 343 0.78 7.23 -24.50
C GLY A 343 0.11 8.55 -24.87
N TYR A 344 -0.28 8.68 -26.13
CA TYR A 344 -0.94 9.88 -26.63
C TYR A 344 -2.11 9.56 -27.58
N ALA A 345 -3.08 10.47 -27.65
CA ALA A 345 -4.16 10.44 -28.65
C ALA A 345 -3.64 10.78 -30.05
N LYS A 346 -4.36 10.39 -31.11
CA LYS A 346 -3.89 10.41 -32.52
C LYS A 346 -3.10 11.64 -32.98
N GLU A 347 -3.46 12.83 -32.51
CA GLU A 347 -2.79 14.09 -32.90
C GLU A 347 -1.48 14.38 -32.16
N GLY A 348 -1.11 13.57 -31.16
CA GLY A 348 0.07 13.79 -30.31
C GLY A 348 -0.06 14.97 -29.34
N LYS A 349 -1.26 15.58 -29.23
CA LYS A 349 -1.49 16.75 -28.37
C LYS A 349 -2.16 16.43 -27.03
N THR A 350 -2.66 15.22 -26.85
CA THR A 350 -3.18 14.74 -25.57
C THR A 350 -2.36 13.55 -25.11
N VAL A 351 -1.75 13.64 -23.93
CA VAL A 351 -0.94 12.59 -23.32
C VAL A 351 -1.73 11.92 -22.19
N TYR A 352 -1.55 10.63 -22.04
CA TYR A 352 -2.09 9.80 -20.96
C TYR A 352 -0.92 9.17 -20.23
N VAL A 353 -0.69 9.60 -18.99
CA VAL A 353 0.25 8.96 -18.06
C VAL A 353 -0.56 8.03 -17.17
N VAL A 354 -0.26 6.74 -17.21
CA VAL A 354 -1.14 5.69 -16.67
C VAL A 354 -0.40 4.82 -15.68
N THR A 355 -1.00 4.60 -14.51
CA THR A 355 -0.59 3.54 -13.58
C THR A 355 -1.76 2.62 -13.25
N THR A 356 -1.44 1.40 -12.85
CA THR A 356 -2.36 0.44 -12.24
C THR A 356 -1.58 -0.33 -11.20
N GLU A 357 -2.17 -0.57 -10.03
CA GLU A 357 -1.53 -1.20 -8.88
C GLU A 357 -2.04 -2.64 -8.65
N ASP A 358 -1.19 -3.48 -8.07
CA ASP A 358 -1.51 -4.83 -7.58
C ASP A 358 -1.52 -4.83 -6.05
N SER A 359 -2.36 -3.95 -5.49
CA SER A 359 -2.49 -3.75 -4.05
C SER A 359 -3.95 -3.52 -3.63
N GLY A 360 -4.25 -3.82 -2.36
CA GLY A 360 -5.58 -3.63 -1.79
C GLY A 360 -6.66 -4.43 -2.52
N THR A 361 -7.57 -3.72 -3.19
CA THR A 361 -8.70 -4.33 -3.94
C THR A 361 -8.45 -4.43 -5.45
N SER A 362 -7.30 -3.92 -5.93
CA SER A 362 -6.88 -4.00 -7.32
C SER A 362 -6.00 -5.23 -7.53
N GLY A 363 -6.36 -6.08 -8.50
CA GLY A 363 -5.63 -7.32 -8.80
C GLY A 363 -4.55 -7.17 -9.88
N GLY A 364 -4.02 -5.96 -10.08
CA GLY A 364 -3.01 -5.64 -11.09
C GLY A 364 -3.48 -5.88 -12.54
N MET A 365 -2.58 -5.68 -13.51
CA MET A 365 -2.86 -5.96 -14.93
C MET A 365 -1.72 -6.69 -15.63
N THR A 366 -2.07 -7.64 -16.49
CA THR A 366 -1.15 -8.17 -17.51
C THR A 366 -0.92 -7.12 -18.60
N LEU A 367 0.16 -7.20 -19.37
CA LEU A 367 0.37 -6.26 -20.48
C LEU A 367 -0.76 -6.31 -21.52
N PRO A 368 -1.31 -7.49 -21.92
CA PRO A 368 -2.46 -7.53 -22.81
C PRO A 368 -3.73 -6.88 -22.26
N GLU A 369 -3.98 -6.95 -20.95
CA GLU A 369 -5.09 -6.22 -20.33
C GLU A 369 -4.83 -4.70 -20.38
N LEU A 370 -3.59 -4.28 -20.07
CA LEU A 370 -3.21 -2.86 -20.13
C LEU A 370 -3.35 -2.30 -21.56
N GLN A 371 -2.99 -3.07 -22.59
CA GLN A 371 -3.23 -2.67 -23.99
C GLN A 371 -4.70 -2.37 -24.27
N LYS A 372 -5.61 -3.25 -23.81
CA LYS A 372 -7.06 -3.05 -24.00
C LYS A 372 -7.58 -1.84 -23.23
N ALA A 373 -7.08 -1.60 -22.01
CA ALA A 373 -7.43 -0.42 -21.23
C ALA A 373 -6.96 0.87 -21.94
N LEU A 374 -5.71 0.91 -22.42
CA LEU A 374 -5.17 2.05 -23.17
C LEU A 374 -5.96 2.33 -24.46
N VAL A 375 -6.33 1.28 -25.21
CA VAL A 375 -7.19 1.44 -26.40
C VAL A 375 -8.58 1.97 -26.01
N SER A 376 -9.15 1.49 -24.90
CA SER A 376 -10.45 1.98 -24.39
C SER A 376 -10.40 3.44 -23.93
N LEU A 377 -9.23 3.92 -23.49
CA LEU A 377 -8.97 5.33 -23.18
C LEU A 377 -8.82 6.22 -24.43
N GLY A 378 -8.80 5.64 -25.63
CA GLY A 378 -8.57 6.36 -26.89
C GLY A 378 -7.10 6.68 -27.17
N VAL A 379 -6.18 5.93 -26.56
CA VAL A 379 -4.74 6.08 -26.81
C VAL A 379 -4.41 5.53 -28.21
N TRP A 380 -3.67 6.31 -29.00
CA TRP A 380 -3.26 5.96 -30.36
C TRP A 380 -1.92 5.24 -30.41
N LYS A 381 -0.94 5.71 -29.63
CA LYS A 381 0.36 5.06 -29.46
C LYS A 381 0.77 5.10 -28.00
N ALA A 382 1.29 3.99 -27.47
CA ALA A 382 1.65 3.86 -26.06
C ALA A 382 2.87 2.97 -25.86
N VAL A 383 3.70 3.29 -24.87
CA VAL A 383 4.87 2.52 -24.47
C VAL A 383 4.75 2.11 -23.00
N ASN A 384 5.23 0.91 -22.69
CA ASN A 384 5.37 0.42 -21.32
C ASN A 384 6.60 1.05 -20.65
N LEU A 385 6.40 1.69 -19.51
CA LEU A 385 7.45 2.20 -18.62
C LEU A 385 7.80 1.14 -17.56
N ASP A 386 8.75 1.43 -16.66
CA ASP A 386 9.09 0.51 -15.58
C ASP A 386 7.88 0.23 -14.67
N GLY A 387 7.79 -1.00 -14.15
CA GLY A 387 6.58 -1.50 -13.46
C GLY A 387 6.89 -2.25 -12.17
N GLY A 388 5.94 -3.08 -11.71
CA GLY A 388 6.06 -3.79 -10.43
C GLY A 388 6.25 -2.79 -9.28
N GLY A 389 7.17 -3.08 -8.36
CA GLY A 389 7.47 -2.24 -7.20
C GLY A 389 7.96 -0.81 -7.52
N SER A 390 8.34 -0.52 -8.77
CA SER A 390 8.66 0.83 -9.24
C SER A 390 7.41 1.68 -9.49
N THR A 391 6.27 1.04 -9.77
CA THR A 391 5.01 1.71 -10.16
C THR A 391 4.57 2.67 -9.07
N THR A 392 4.69 3.95 -9.37
CA THR A 392 4.32 5.03 -8.44
C THR A 392 3.66 6.14 -9.23
N MET A 393 2.56 6.67 -8.70
CA MET A 393 2.00 7.95 -9.14
C MET A 393 1.89 8.87 -7.93
N VAL A 394 2.35 10.10 -8.10
CA VAL A 394 2.13 11.19 -7.15
C VAL A 394 1.40 12.31 -7.86
N ASP A 395 0.51 12.98 -7.15
CA ASP A 395 -0.16 14.18 -7.62
C ASP A 395 -0.41 15.13 -6.47
N ARG A 396 -0.67 16.38 -6.81
CA ARG A 396 -1.14 17.42 -5.90
C ARG A 396 -2.65 17.52 -6.07
N PRO A 397 -3.46 16.97 -5.15
CA PRO A 397 -4.91 17.04 -5.25
C PRO A 397 -5.40 18.49 -5.30
N LEU A 398 -6.61 18.70 -5.80
CA LEU A 398 -7.08 20.06 -6.05
C LEU A 398 -7.17 20.88 -4.75
N GLY A 399 -6.53 22.05 -4.77
CA GLY A 399 -6.47 22.95 -3.61
C GLY A 399 -5.44 22.54 -2.55
N GLU A 400 -4.74 21.41 -2.71
CA GLU A 400 -3.61 21.05 -1.86
C GLU A 400 -2.34 21.76 -2.29
N THR A 401 -1.48 22.08 -1.32
CA THR A 401 -0.13 22.61 -1.59
C THR A 401 0.92 21.52 -1.71
N SER A 402 0.65 20.33 -1.15
CA SER A 402 1.60 19.23 -1.05
C SER A 402 1.24 18.08 -1.98
N LEU A 403 2.26 17.42 -2.52
CA LEU A 403 2.13 16.17 -3.25
C LEU A 403 1.76 15.03 -2.30
N VAL A 404 0.95 14.09 -2.78
CA VAL A 404 0.62 12.83 -2.09
C VAL A 404 0.78 11.65 -3.04
N LEU A 405 0.88 10.43 -2.50
CA LEU A 405 0.72 9.22 -3.30
C LEU A 405 -0.71 9.15 -3.81
N SER A 406 -0.87 8.99 -5.12
CA SER A 406 -2.19 8.91 -5.76
C SER A 406 -2.92 7.60 -5.43
N HIS A 407 -2.14 6.54 -5.22
CA HIS A 407 -2.56 5.22 -4.79
C HIS A 407 -1.42 4.54 -3.99
N PRO A 408 -1.69 3.50 -3.20
CA PRO A 408 -0.64 2.70 -2.56
C PRO A 408 0.28 2.03 -3.59
N THR A 409 1.52 1.78 -3.19
CA THR A 409 2.48 0.95 -3.95
C THR A 409 2.32 -0.53 -3.58
N ASP A 410 3.07 -1.41 -4.24
CA ASP A 410 3.18 -2.84 -3.86
C ASP A 410 3.64 -3.04 -2.39
N PHE A 411 4.24 -2.00 -1.80
CA PHE A 411 4.77 -1.97 -0.43
C PHE A 411 3.94 -1.04 0.49
N GLY A 412 2.69 -0.75 0.14
CA GLY A 412 1.82 0.14 0.90
C GLY A 412 2.15 1.61 0.62
N THR A 413 2.85 2.29 1.54
CA THR A 413 3.26 3.69 1.37
C THR A 413 4.74 3.85 1.01
N THR A 414 5.51 2.77 1.09
CA THR A 414 6.94 2.77 0.78
C THR A 414 7.16 2.80 -0.73
N GLN A 415 7.99 3.71 -1.21
CA GLN A 415 8.32 3.83 -2.63
C GLN A 415 9.70 3.23 -2.90
N ARG A 416 9.81 2.46 -3.99
CA ARG A 416 11.10 2.03 -4.51
C ARG A 416 11.88 3.24 -5.03
N LEU A 417 13.20 3.23 -4.84
CA LEU A 417 14.09 4.20 -5.48
C LEU A 417 14.31 3.80 -6.94
N VAL A 418 13.98 4.71 -7.86
CA VAL A 418 14.08 4.52 -9.32
C VAL A 418 15.07 5.52 -9.92
N THR A 419 15.49 5.28 -11.17
CA THR A 419 16.49 6.12 -11.86
C THR A 419 15.94 7.51 -12.24
N ASN A 420 14.72 7.56 -12.78
CA ASN A 420 14.11 8.79 -13.23
C ASN A 420 12.57 8.66 -13.24
N GLY A 421 11.90 9.76 -13.56
CA GLY A 421 10.45 9.84 -13.66
C GLY A 421 9.96 10.75 -14.78
N LEU A 422 8.66 10.75 -14.99
CA LEU A 422 7.95 11.66 -15.89
C LEU A 422 7.07 12.60 -15.06
N GLY A 423 7.39 13.89 -15.09
CA GLY A 423 6.72 14.93 -14.32
C GLY A 423 5.77 15.78 -15.15
N VAL A 424 4.68 16.21 -14.52
CA VAL A 424 3.74 17.23 -15.00
C VAL A 424 3.99 18.52 -14.25
N TYR A 425 4.19 19.62 -14.96
CA TYR A 425 4.51 20.92 -14.38
C TYR A 425 3.45 21.95 -14.74
N SER A 426 3.02 22.71 -13.73
CA SER A 426 2.22 23.92 -13.95
C SER A 426 3.14 25.08 -14.28
N THR A 427 2.87 25.76 -15.39
CA THR A 427 3.42 27.08 -15.74
C THR A 427 2.35 28.17 -15.64
N ALA A 428 1.21 27.86 -15.03
CA ALA A 428 0.11 28.79 -14.85
C ALA A 428 0.52 29.97 -13.93
N PRO A 429 0.13 31.21 -14.26
CA PRO A 429 0.23 32.30 -13.30
C PRO A 429 -0.75 32.07 -12.15
N LYS A 430 -0.57 32.82 -11.06
CA LYS A 430 -1.58 32.92 -10.00
C LYS A 430 -2.85 33.58 -10.58
N GLY A 431 -3.99 32.92 -10.41
CA GLY A 431 -5.31 33.42 -10.82
C GLY A 431 -6.17 33.91 -9.66
N ASP A 432 -7.42 34.23 -9.99
CA ASP A 432 -8.46 34.56 -9.02
C ASP A 432 -9.08 33.30 -8.39
N ILE A 433 -9.65 33.41 -7.18
CA ILE A 433 -10.35 32.29 -6.54
C ILE A 433 -11.46 31.79 -7.47
N LYS A 434 -11.39 30.50 -7.80
CA LYS A 434 -12.40 29.81 -8.62
C LYS A 434 -13.30 28.92 -7.79
N GLY A 435 -12.76 28.26 -6.77
CA GLY A 435 -13.53 27.33 -5.96
C GLY A 435 -12.86 26.97 -4.64
N ILE A 436 -13.62 26.22 -3.85
CA ILE A 436 -13.19 25.66 -2.57
C ILE A 436 -13.32 24.14 -2.60
N LYS A 437 -12.65 23.46 -1.68
CA LYS A 437 -12.71 22.01 -1.48
C LYS A 437 -12.83 21.70 0.01
N ALA A 438 -13.78 20.84 0.37
CA ALA A 438 -13.88 20.29 1.72
C ALA A 438 -12.73 19.30 1.94
N SER A 439 -12.18 19.29 3.15
CA SER A 439 -11.07 18.42 3.53
C SER A 439 -11.25 17.88 4.94
N GLY A 440 -11.04 16.58 5.10
CA GLY A 440 -11.14 15.87 6.37
C GLY A 440 -11.25 14.36 6.15
N SER A 441 -11.59 13.60 7.20
CA SER A 441 -11.80 12.15 7.08
C SER A 441 -13.15 11.81 6.46
N GLY A 442 -13.17 10.84 5.55
CA GLY A 442 -14.40 10.25 5.00
C GLY A 442 -15.00 9.15 5.87
N THR A 443 -14.18 8.48 6.68
CA THR A 443 -14.64 7.46 7.63
C THR A 443 -14.58 8.04 9.04
N LEU A 444 -15.69 7.94 9.75
CA LEU A 444 -15.88 8.55 11.06
C LEU A 444 -16.37 7.52 12.07
N PHE A 445 -16.08 7.76 13.36
CA PHE A 445 -16.57 6.94 14.46
C PHE A 445 -17.49 7.74 15.38
N ILE A 446 -18.50 7.07 15.95
CA ILE A 446 -19.48 7.69 16.84
C ILE A 446 -18.77 8.21 18.10
N GLY A 447 -18.99 9.49 18.39
CA GLY A 447 -18.36 10.21 19.51
C GLY A 447 -17.00 10.83 19.21
N GLN A 448 -16.40 10.53 18.05
CA GLN A 448 -15.11 11.10 17.65
C GLN A 448 -15.29 12.55 17.15
N PRO A 449 -14.71 13.56 17.81
CA PRO A 449 -14.68 14.91 17.25
C PRO A 449 -13.72 14.94 16.06
N VAL A 450 -14.21 15.34 14.89
CA VAL A 450 -13.42 15.44 13.66
C VAL A 450 -13.45 16.86 13.12
N THR A 451 -12.29 17.49 13.04
CA THR A 451 -12.13 18.84 12.51
C THR A 451 -11.96 18.80 10.99
N TYR A 452 -12.80 19.55 10.29
CA TYR A 452 -12.74 19.73 8.85
C TYR A 452 -12.08 21.06 8.50
N THR A 453 -11.38 21.08 7.37
CA THR A 453 -10.76 22.29 6.81
C THR A 453 -11.26 22.52 5.39
N LEU A 454 -11.12 23.76 4.91
CA LEU A 454 -11.41 24.09 3.53
C LEU A 454 -10.09 24.40 2.81
N LYS A 455 -10.03 24.02 1.55
CA LYS A 455 -8.98 24.38 0.61
C LYS A 455 -9.57 25.31 -0.43
N ALA A 456 -8.72 26.11 -1.07
CA ALA A 456 -9.14 26.99 -2.16
C ALA A 456 -8.22 26.80 -3.36
N TYR A 457 -8.75 27.07 -4.54
CA TYR A 457 -7.98 27.02 -5.77
C TYR A 457 -8.40 28.12 -6.75
N ASP A 458 -7.46 28.51 -7.61
CA ASP A 458 -7.64 29.60 -8.55
C ASP A 458 -8.25 29.17 -9.90
N THR A 459 -8.42 30.14 -10.81
CA THR A 459 -8.93 29.91 -12.17
C THR A 459 -8.14 28.91 -13.00
N TYR A 460 -6.86 28.70 -12.65
CA TYR A 460 -5.94 27.73 -13.25
C TYR A 460 -5.73 26.48 -12.39
N TYR A 461 -6.56 26.31 -11.35
CA TYR A 461 -6.51 25.19 -10.41
C TYR A 461 -5.22 25.13 -9.58
N ASN A 462 -4.48 26.23 -9.44
CA ASN A 462 -3.41 26.30 -8.45
C ASN A 462 -4.00 26.44 -7.05
N PRO A 463 -3.37 25.87 -6.02
CA PRO A 463 -3.80 26.05 -4.63
C PRO A 463 -3.68 27.52 -4.22
N LEU A 464 -4.65 27.97 -3.42
CA LEU A 464 -4.69 29.30 -2.83
C LEU A 464 -4.79 29.21 -1.32
N ASP A 465 -4.23 30.21 -0.64
CA ASP A 465 -4.42 30.36 0.80
C ASP A 465 -5.90 30.65 1.13
N ALA A 466 -6.48 29.78 1.95
CA ALA A 466 -7.86 29.82 2.37
C ALA A 466 -8.08 30.64 3.65
N SER A 467 -7.03 31.18 4.28
CA SER A 467 -7.10 31.85 5.59
C SER A 467 -8.06 33.03 5.66
N GLY A 468 -8.29 33.73 4.54
CA GLY A 468 -9.24 34.85 4.44
C GLY A 468 -10.69 34.44 4.23
N LEU A 469 -10.99 33.14 4.09
CA LEU A 469 -12.33 32.64 3.82
C LEU A 469 -13.07 32.33 5.13
N THR A 470 -14.36 32.66 5.18
CA THR A 470 -15.24 32.34 6.32
C THR A 470 -16.10 31.13 5.97
N PRO A 471 -15.75 29.91 6.43
CA PRO A 471 -16.55 28.72 6.15
C PRO A 471 -17.80 28.63 7.03
N SER A 472 -18.88 28.11 6.46
CA SER A 472 -19.98 27.49 7.20
C SER A 472 -20.08 26.01 6.83
N TRP A 473 -20.14 25.13 7.82
CA TRP A 473 -20.23 23.69 7.64
C TRP A 473 -21.62 23.17 7.99
N SER A 474 -22.10 22.18 7.23
CA SER A 474 -23.38 21.51 7.47
C SER A 474 -23.32 20.06 7.02
N ALA A 475 -24.15 19.20 7.62
CA ALA A 475 -24.39 17.83 7.14
C ALA A 475 -25.81 17.72 6.57
N ASP A 476 -25.98 16.98 5.48
CA ASP A 476 -27.29 16.78 4.83
C ASP A 476 -28.23 15.85 5.61
N LYS A 477 -27.69 15.07 6.55
CA LYS A 477 -28.43 14.14 7.41
C LYS A 477 -28.06 14.32 8.90
N PRO A 478 -28.98 14.01 9.82
CA PRO A 478 -28.76 14.18 11.27
C PRO A 478 -27.94 13.02 11.85
N LEU A 479 -26.72 12.80 11.33
CA LEU A 479 -25.77 11.82 11.87
C LEU A 479 -24.90 12.39 12.99
N GLY A 480 -24.88 13.72 13.16
CA GLY A 480 -24.04 14.45 14.10
C GLY A 480 -24.33 15.94 14.04
N SER A 481 -23.53 16.73 14.75
CA SER A 481 -23.65 18.18 14.77
C SER A 481 -22.29 18.85 14.58
N PHE A 482 -22.29 20.00 13.90
CA PHE A 482 -21.13 20.88 13.80
C PHE A 482 -21.06 21.87 14.96
N SER A 483 -19.88 22.08 15.49
CA SER A 483 -19.50 23.24 16.29
C SER A 483 -18.32 23.91 15.62
N GLY A 484 -18.56 25.04 14.93
CA GLY A 484 -17.59 25.64 14.01
C GLY A 484 -17.30 24.68 12.86
N ASN A 485 -16.04 24.23 12.75
CA ASN A 485 -15.59 23.26 11.74
C ASN A 485 -15.38 21.85 12.31
N THR A 486 -15.72 21.60 13.56
CA THR A 486 -15.65 20.27 14.18
C THR A 486 -17.00 19.58 14.10
N PHE A 487 -17.04 18.41 13.45
CA PHE A 487 -18.21 17.53 13.42
C PHE A 487 -18.09 16.47 14.51
N VAL A 488 -19.16 16.26 15.27
CA VAL A 488 -19.26 15.16 16.25
C VAL A 488 -20.36 14.20 15.80
N PRO A 489 -20.01 13.02 15.25
CA PRO A 489 -20.97 12.00 14.89
C PRO A 489 -21.62 11.40 16.14
N VAL A 490 -22.94 11.21 16.10
CA VAL A 490 -23.72 10.59 17.18
C VAL A 490 -24.50 9.36 16.71
N LYS A 491 -24.53 9.10 15.40
CA LYS A 491 -25.26 7.98 14.80
C LYS A 491 -24.55 7.46 13.55
N GLY A 492 -24.53 6.14 13.38
CA GLY A 492 -23.98 5.48 12.20
C GLY A 492 -24.79 5.71 10.93
N GLY A 493 -24.12 5.64 9.78
CA GLY A 493 -24.69 5.80 8.44
C GLY A 493 -23.86 6.71 7.53
N SER A 494 -24.34 6.92 6.31
CA SER A 494 -23.65 7.77 5.32
C SER A 494 -24.37 9.10 5.12
N ALA A 495 -23.62 10.19 5.10
CA ALA A 495 -24.08 11.56 4.88
C ALA A 495 -23.12 12.32 3.96
N ASN A 496 -23.53 13.50 3.53
CA ASN A 496 -22.65 14.47 2.91
C ASN A 496 -22.42 15.64 3.85
N ILE A 497 -21.16 16.03 3.99
CA ILE A 497 -20.74 17.26 4.65
C ILE A 497 -20.50 18.31 3.58
N THR A 498 -21.12 19.47 3.72
CA THR A 498 -20.98 20.61 2.82
C THR A 498 -20.28 21.76 3.53
N VAL A 499 -19.28 22.34 2.87
CA VAL A 499 -18.70 23.63 3.23
C VAL A 499 -19.20 24.70 2.28
N LYS A 500 -19.52 25.88 2.80
CA LYS A 500 -19.82 27.08 2.02
C LYS A 500 -18.95 28.23 2.48
N SER A 501 -18.45 29.04 1.54
CA SER A 501 -17.84 30.34 1.84
C SER A 501 -18.19 31.32 0.73
N GLY A 502 -18.95 32.38 1.08
CA GLY A 502 -19.55 33.26 0.08
C GLY A 502 -20.49 32.49 -0.85
N THR A 503 -20.25 32.58 -2.16
CA THR A 503 -20.99 31.83 -3.20
C THR A 503 -20.38 30.46 -3.52
N ALA A 504 -19.17 30.16 -3.03
CA ALA A 504 -18.50 28.90 -3.28
C ALA A 504 -19.01 27.83 -2.30
N SER A 505 -19.18 26.61 -2.80
CA SER A 505 -19.54 25.45 -1.98
C SER A 505 -18.87 24.19 -2.49
N ASP A 506 -18.51 23.30 -1.57
CA ASP A 506 -18.08 21.95 -1.90
C ASP A 506 -18.71 20.94 -0.95
N THR A 507 -18.82 19.69 -1.40
CA THR A 507 -19.47 18.62 -0.65
C THR A 507 -18.62 17.35 -0.67
N MET A 508 -18.48 16.74 0.51
CA MET A 508 -17.72 15.52 0.72
C MET A 508 -18.60 14.45 1.36
N ALA A 509 -18.55 13.23 0.83
CA ALA A 509 -19.23 12.08 1.43
C ALA A 509 -18.50 11.62 2.70
N VAL A 510 -19.27 11.28 3.73
CA VAL A 510 -18.78 10.68 4.96
C VAL A 510 -19.60 9.45 5.35
N ASN A 511 -18.93 8.47 5.93
CA ASN A 511 -19.52 7.25 6.47
C ASN A 511 -19.15 7.12 7.95
N VAL A 512 -20.15 7.29 8.81
CA VAL A 512 -20.03 7.07 10.24
C VAL A 512 -20.26 5.60 10.51
N ILE A 513 -19.23 4.89 10.98
CA ILE A 513 -19.32 3.45 11.26
C ILE A 513 -20.26 3.23 12.45
N GLY A 514 -21.38 2.52 12.25
CA GLY A 514 -22.29 2.13 13.34
C GLY A 514 -22.28 0.62 13.60
N ALA A 515 -22.94 0.19 14.68
CA ALA A 515 -23.01 -1.23 15.06
C ALA A 515 -23.56 -2.13 13.94
N ASP A 516 -24.51 -1.63 13.14
CA ASP A 516 -25.14 -2.37 12.04
C ASP A 516 -24.17 -2.75 10.91
N GLN A 517 -23.07 -2.00 10.76
CA GLN A 517 -22.04 -2.26 9.75
C GLN A 517 -21.00 -3.28 10.25
N ILE A 518 -20.92 -3.50 11.56
CA ILE A 518 -19.90 -4.36 12.19
C ILE A 518 -20.31 -5.83 12.11
N ALA A 519 -19.41 -6.66 11.59
CA ALA A 519 -19.50 -8.12 11.61
C ALA A 519 -18.75 -8.72 12.81
N GLN A 520 -17.63 -8.11 13.19
CA GLN A 520 -16.81 -8.55 14.32
C GLN A 520 -16.16 -7.37 15.03
N MET A 521 -16.00 -7.44 16.35
CA MET A 521 -15.16 -6.56 17.14
C MET A 521 -14.22 -7.41 18.00
N SER A 522 -12.93 -7.06 18.05
CA SER A 522 -11.93 -7.75 18.84
C SER A 522 -11.14 -6.74 19.67
N ILE A 523 -10.50 -7.24 20.73
CA ILE A 523 -9.60 -6.46 21.58
C ILE A 523 -8.28 -7.22 21.61
N SER A 524 -7.20 -6.57 21.20
CA SER A 524 -5.84 -7.04 21.46
C SER A 524 -5.22 -6.22 22.59
N SER A 525 -4.35 -6.82 23.41
CA SER A 525 -3.64 -6.13 24.48
C SER A 525 -2.27 -6.78 24.70
N ASN A 526 -1.28 -5.96 25.02
CA ASN A 526 0.10 -6.38 25.32
C ASN A 526 0.27 -7.03 26.71
N ALA A 527 -0.67 -6.83 27.65
CA ALA A 527 -0.65 -7.44 28.97
C ALA A 527 -2.10 -7.60 29.48
N ALA A 528 -2.47 -8.82 29.87
CA ALA A 528 -3.81 -9.15 30.37
C ALA A 528 -3.81 -9.47 31.88
N GLU A 529 -2.86 -8.93 32.65
CA GLU A 529 -2.74 -9.21 34.07
C GLU A 529 -3.85 -8.52 34.89
N LEU A 530 -4.51 -9.29 35.76
CA LEU A 530 -5.46 -8.77 36.75
C LEU A 530 -4.75 -8.46 38.09
N SER A 531 -4.06 -7.33 38.16
CA SER A 531 -3.46 -6.83 39.42
C SER A 531 -3.69 -5.34 39.61
N ALA A 532 -3.86 -4.89 40.86
CA ALA A 532 -4.07 -3.48 41.16
C ALA A 532 -2.83 -2.66 40.76
N GLY A 533 -3.05 -1.56 40.05
CA GLY A 533 -2.00 -0.73 39.47
C GLY A 533 -1.53 -1.16 38.07
N ALA A 534 -1.95 -2.32 37.57
CA ALA A 534 -1.57 -2.77 36.23
C ALA A 534 -2.12 -1.83 35.15
N GLU A 535 -1.29 -1.58 34.14
CA GLU A 535 -1.64 -0.79 32.96
C GLU A 535 -1.89 -1.72 31.77
N ILE A 536 -3.07 -1.58 31.16
CA ILE A 536 -3.46 -2.34 29.97
C ILE A 536 -3.56 -1.36 28.81
N PHE A 537 -2.99 -1.72 27.66
CA PHE A 537 -3.06 -0.93 26.42
C PHE A 537 -3.95 -1.64 25.40
N PRO A 538 -5.30 -1.61 25.58
CA PRO A 538 -6.19 -2.33 24.69
C PRO A 538 -6.32 -1.63 23.34
N VAL A 539 -6.10 -2.35 22.25
CA VAL A 539 -6.42 -1.92 20.89
C VAL A 539 -7.73 -2.60 20.48
N VAL A 540 -8.76 -1.80 20.21
CA VAL A 540 -10.08 -2.30 19.81
C VAL A 540 -10.22 -2.19 18.30
N THR A 541 -10.43 -3.32 17.63
CA THR A 541 -10.54 -3.39 16.17
C THR A 541 -11.93 -3.88 15.79
N VAL A 542 -12.54 -3.24 14.78
CA VAL A 542 -13.80 -3.69 14.16
C VAL A 542 -13.52 -4.21 12.76
N THR A 543 -14.15 -5.32 12.40
CA THR A 543 -14.28 -5.82 11.03
C THR A 543 -15.71 -5.58 10.57
N LEU A 544 -15.87 -4.87 9.47
CA LEU A 544 -17.16 -4.58 8.86
C LEU A 544 -17.68 -5.77 8.05
N LYS A 545 -18.97 -5.75 7.72
CA LYS A 545 -19.62 -6.78 6.90
C LYS A 545 -19.07 -6.89 5.47
N ASP A 546 -18.41 -5.86 4.97
CA ASP A 546 -17.70 -5.87 3.69
C ASP A 546 -16.24 -6.35 3.79
N GLY A 547 -15.79 -6.69 5.00
CA GLY A 547 -14.44 -7.19 5.29
C GLY A 547 -13.42 -6.10 5.65
N GLN A 548 -13.76 -4.81 5.56
CA GLN A 548 -12.84 -3.74 5.97
C GLN A 548 -12.58 -3.78 7.47
N LYS A 549 -11.33 -3.53 7.88
CA LYS A 549 -10.90 -3.51 9.29
C LYS A 549 -10.50 -2.11 9.71
N TYR A 550 -10.92 -1.69 10.91
CA TYR A 550 -10.58 -0.39 11.49
C TYR A 550 -10.25 -0.50 12.98
N THR A 551 -9.24 0.23 13.44
CA THR A 551 -9.02 0.47 14.87
C THR A 551 -9.94 1.59 15.32
N LEU A 552 -10.69 1.36 16.41
CA LEU A 552 -11.58 2.37 16.97
C LEU A 552 -10.77 3.43 17.74
N PRO A 553 -11.08 4.73 17.59
CA PRO A 553 -10.54 5.77 18.45
C PRO A 553 -10.91 5.51 19.91
N TYR A 554 -9.98 5.74 20.83
CA TYR A 554 -10.18 5.44 22.25
C TYR A 554 -11.38 6.17 22.85
N GLU A 555 -11.66 7.42 22.43
CA GLU A 555 -12.84 8.22 22.82
C GLU A 555 -14.18 7.62 22.38
N SER A 556 -14.17 6.78 21.34
CA SER A 556 -15.36 6.12 20.83
C SER A 556 -15.73 4.86 21.64
N VAL A 557 -14.76 4.28 22.36
CA VAL A 557 -14.96 3.05 23.14
C VAL A 557 -15.37 3.38 24.57
N LYS A 558 -16.50 2.83 25.00
CA LYS A 558 -16.93 2.84 26.40
C LYS A 558 -16.55 1.50 27.05
N TRP A 559 -16.17 1.54 28.32
CA TRP A 559 -15.74 0.34 29.05
C TRP A 559 -16.70 0.02 30.19
N GLU A 560 -17.03 -1.26 30.32
CA GLU A 560 -17.71 -1.84 31.48
C GLU A 560 -16.76 -2.87 32.12
N PHE A 561 -16.61 -2.82 33.44
CA PHE A 561 -15.71 -3.71 34.19
C PHE A 561 -16.48 -4.63 35.13
N ASN A 562 -16.12 -5.91 35.15
CA ASN A 562 -16.66 -6.90 36.08
C ASN A 562 -15.51 -7.65 36.76
N GLY A 563 -15.58 -7.80 38.09
CA GLY A 563 -14.51 -8.41 38.90
C GLY A 563 -13.40 -7.44 39.34
N PHE A 564 -13.36 -6.23 38.78
CA PHE A 564 -12.40 -5.18 39.15
C PHE A 564 -12.93 -3.80 38.78
N THR A 565 -12.25 -2.75 39.24
CA THR A 565 -12.45 -1.36 38.79
C THR A 565 -11.23 -0.90 38.01
N ALA A 566 -11.43 -0.18 36.91
CA ALA A 566 -10.34 0.52 36.22
C ALA A 566 -10.75 1.94 35.83
N ALA A 567 -9.75 2.80 35.74
CA ALA A 567 -9.89 4.15 35.22
C ALA A 567 -9.16 4.26 33.88
N ARG A 568 -9.72 5.06 32.98
CA ARG A 568 -9.07 5.37 31.71
C ARG A 568 -8.06 6.51 31.91
N SER A 569 -6.90 6.39 31.27
CA SER A 569 -5.94 7.48 31.11
C SER A 569 -5.36 7.41 29.69
N GLY A 570 -5.79 8.32 28.80
CA GLY A 570 -5.38 8.27 27.40
C GLY A 570 -5.82 6.99 26.67
N ASP A 571 -4.83 6.26 26.15
CA ASP A 571 -4.91 4.97 25.44
C ASP A 571 -4.83 3.75 26.36
N LYS A 572 -4.61 3.96 27.67
CA LYS A 572 -4.52 2.88 28.65
C LYS A 572 -5.69 2.83 29.63
N LEU A 573 -5.90 1.62 30.17
CA LEU A 573 -6.73 1.34 31.33
C LEU A 573 -5.82 1.03 32.52
N ILE A 574 -6.04 1.73 33.64
CA ILE A 574 -5.31 1.52 34.89
C ILE A 574 -6.23 0.78 35.85
N ILE A 575 -5.86 -0.42 36.26
CA ILE A 575 -6.62 -1.20 37.24
C ILE A 575 -6.50 -0.51 38.60
N GLY A 576 -7.63 -0.11 39.17
CA GLY A 576 -7.69 0.52 40.49
C GLY A 576 -7.74 -0.50 41.63
N SER A 577 -8.72 -1.41 41.60
CA SER A 577 -8.93 -2.42 42.64
C SER A 577 -9.50 -3.70 42.02
N VAL A 578 -9.15 -4.85 42.60
CA VAL A 578 -9.66 -6.17 42.19
C VAL A 578 -10.58 -6.68 43.30
N ASN A 579 -11.75 -7.22 42.92
CA ASN A 579 -12.72 -7.71 43.89
C ASN A 579 -12.12 -8.88 44.71
N PRO A 580 -12.38 -8.97 46.03
CA PRO A 580 -11.90 -10.09 46.84
C PRO A 580 -12.36 -11.44 46.29
N GLY A 581 -11.41 -12.36 46.06
CA GLY A 581 -11.69 -13.70 45.53
C GLY A 581 -11.95 -13.77 44.01
N ALA A 582 -11.75 -12.69 43.27
CA ALA A 582 -11.84 -12.71 41.80
C ALA A 582 -10.59 -13.37 41.18
N GLU A 583 -10.76 -14.58 40.63
CA GLU A 583 -9.74 -15.27 39.83
C GLU A 583 -9.61 -14.66 38.43
N ALA A 584 -10.67 -14.01 37.95
CA ALA A 584 -10.75 -13.36 36.66
C ALA A 584 -11.49 -12.02 36.71
N GLY A 585 -11.10 -11.12 35.81
CA GLY A 585 -11.72 -9.82 35.58
C GLY A 585 -12.08 -9.67 34.11
N TYR A 586 -13.16 -8.97 33.83
CA TYR A 586 -13.70 -8.82 32.49
C TYR A 586 -13.83 -7.35 32.14
N ALA A 587 -13.09 -6.92 31.12
CA ALA A 587 -13.23 -5.62 30.50
C ALA A 587 -14.05 -5.75 29.22
N ILE A 588 -15.25 -5.16 29.20
CA ILE A 588 -16.15 -5.21 28.05
C ILE A 588 -16.03 -3.87 27.32
N ALA A 589 -15.42 -3.89 26.13
CA ALA A 589 -15.41 -2.74 25.24
C ALA A 589 -16.78 -2.61 24.56
N ARG A 590 -17.29 -1.37 24.48
CA ARG A 590 -18.59 -1.03 23.89
C ARG A 590 -18.41 0.04 22.83
N TYR A 591 -18.94 -0.21 21.63
CA TYR A 591 -19.05 0.76 20.56
C TYR A 591 -20.43 0.69 19.93
N ASP A 592 -21.21 1.77 20.02
CA ASP A 592 -22.61 1.83 19.54
C ASP A 592 -23.47 0.64 20.03
N GLY A 593 -23.21 0.19 21.26
CA GLY A 593 -23.87 -0.98 21.88
C GLY A 593 -23.25 -2.34 21.51
N TYR A 594 -22.47 -2.43 20.43
CA TYR A 594 -21.69 -3.61 20.05
C TYR A 594 -20.59 -3.87 21.08
N SER A 595 -20.36 -5.15 21.44
CA SER A 595 -19.47 -5.51 22.55
C SER A 595 -18.32 -6.42 22.14
N ALA A 596 -17.17 -6.30 22.78
CA ALA A 596 -16.10 -7.30 22.75
C ALA A 596 -15.58 -7.50 24.18
N LEU A 597 -15.12 -8.71 24.47
CA LEU A 597 -14.68 -9.11 25.81
C LEU A 597 -13.17 -9.24 25.84
N LEU A 598 -12.51 -8.52 26.74
CA LEU A 598 -11.15 -8.78 27.18
C LEU A 598 -11.23 -9.42 28.56
N THR A 599 -10.68 -10.62 28.69
CA THR A 599 -10.58 -11.33 29.96
C THR A 599 -9.19 -11.10 30.52
N LEU A 600 -9.11 -10.87 31.83
CA LEU A 600 -7.90 -10.69 32.61
C LEU A 600 -7.89 -11.77 33.70
N THR A 601 -6.75 -12.38 33.97
CA THR A 601 -6.61 -13.31 35.10
C THR A 601 -5.44 -12.92 35.97
N GLN A 602 -5.49 -13.32 37.25
CA GLN A 602 -4.31 -13.24 38.09
C GLN A 602 -3.22 -14.14 37.49
N GLY A 603 -2.10 -13.56 37.07
CA GLY A 603 -1.00 -14.29 36.43
C GLY A 603 -1.13 -14.53 34.92
N SER A 604 -1.92 -13.74 34.17
CA SER A 604 -1.86 -13.72 32.69
C SER A 604 -0.45 -13.34 32.22
N SER A 605 0.37 -14.35 31.96
CA SER A 605 1.78 -14.21 31.62
C SER A 605 1.96 -14.15 30.10
N SER A 606 2.65 -13.12 29.61
CA SER A 606 3.51 -13.32 28.43
C SER A 606 4.35 -14.56 28.72
N THR A 607 4.16 -15.60 27.92
CA THR A 607 4.82 -16.88 28.15
C THR A 607 6.07 -16.90 27.28
N PRO A 608 7.28 -16.84 27.87
CA PRO A 608 8.50 -16.99 27.10
C PRO A 608 8.47 -18.34 26.38
N VAL A 609 8.69 -18.31 25.08
CA VAL A 609 8.85 -19.50 24.25
C VAL A 609 10.33 -19.85 24.18
N GLU A 610 11.19 -18.87 23.92
CA GLU A 610 12.63 -19.06 23.79
C GLU A 610 13.37 -17.72 24.00
N THR A 611 14.39 -17.74 24.85
CA THR A 611 15.28 -16.58 25.13
C THR A 611 16.71 -16.85 24.69
N PHE A 612 17.00 -18.05 24.18
CA PHE A 612 18.31 -18.51 23.72
C PHE A 612 19.44 -18.54 24.75
N GLU A 613 19.22 -18.09 25.99
CA GLU A 613 20.17 -18.23 27.11
C GLU A 613 20.45 -19.70 27.47
N ASN A 614 19.46 -20.57 27.29
CA ASN A 614 19.56 -22.02 27.46
C ASN A 614 18.59 -22.70 26.47
N PRO A 615 18.93 -22.80 25.18
CA PRO A 615 17.98 -23.16 24.14
C PRO A 615 17.37 -24.55 24.40
N SER A 616 16.05 -24.60 24.35
CA SER A 616 15.23 -25.75 24.74
C SER A 616 15.32 -26.94 23.77
N SER A 617 15.81 -26.70 22.55
CA SER A 617 15.91 -27.67 21.46
C SER A 617 17.13 -27.37 20.59
N ALA A 618 17.61 -28.40 19.87
CA ALA A 618 18.65 -28.20 18.87
C ALA A 618 18.09 -27.35 17.72
N ILE A 619 18.85 -26.32 17.33
CA ILE A 619 18.49 -25.45 16.21
C ILE A 619 19.47 -25.74 15.07
N THR A 620 18.93 -26.17 13.94
CA THR A 620 19.72 -26.53 12.77
C THR A 620 19.44 -25.60 11.61
N PHE A 621 20.46 -25.39 10.78
CA PHE A 621 20.29 -24.62 9.56
C PHE A 621 19.65 -25.52 8.49
N ALA A 622 18.62 -25.01 7.82
CA ALA A 622 18.14 -25.56 6.57
C ALA A 622 17.91 -24.42 5.58
N SER A 623 17.74 -24.76 4.30
CA SER A 623 17.50 -23.74 3.29
C SER A 623 16.75 -24.30 2.08
N THR A 624 16.28 -23.41 1.22
CA THR A 624 15.87 -23.77 -0.14
C THR A 624 17.09 -24.10 -1.00
N ALA A 625 16.92 -24.88 -2.07
CA ALA A 625 18.04 -25.35 -2.88
C ALA A 625 19.01 -24.23 -3.31
N GLY A 626 20.30 -24.43 -3.03
CA GLY A 626 21.40 -23.54 -3.39
C GLY A 626 21.64 -22.37 -2.42
N VAL A 627 20.81 -22.19 -1.39
CA VAL A 627 21.03 -21.14 -0.37
C VAL A 627 22.00 -21.65 0.70
N ASN A 628 23.05 -20.88 0.96
CA ASN A 628 24.00 -21.14 2.04
C ASN A 628 23.66 -20.29 3.27
N GLY A 629 24.25 -20.62 4.41
CA GLY A 629 24.08 -19.90 5.65
C GLY A 629 24.41 -20.77 6.86
N SER A 630 24.17 -20.21 8.03
CA SER A 630 24.39 -20.88 9.30
C SER A 630 23.42 -20.35 10.35
N VAL A 631 23.18 -21.17 11.37
CA VAL A 631 22.47 -20.76 12.57
C VAL A 631 23.39 -20.96 13.77
N SER A 632 23.44 -19.98 14.66
CA SER A 632 24.24 -20.05 15.88
C SER A 632 23.63 -19.18 16.97
N VAL A 633 23.71 -19.63 18.21
CA VAL A 633 23.42 -18.76 19.36
C VAL A 633 24.69 -17.98 19.70
N ALA A 634 24.62 -16.65 19.69
CA ALA A 634 25.75 -15.76 19.91
C ALA A 634 25.36 -14.58 20.83
N SER A 635 26.32 -14.10 21.63
CA SER A 635 26.18 -12.87 22.42
C SER A 635 26.92 -11.70 21.75
N GLY A 636 26.62 -10.46 22.16
CA GLY A 636 27.37 -9.28 21.72
C GLY A 636 27.04 -8.79 20.30
N LEU A 637 25.82 -9.06 19.81
CA LEU A 637 25.32 -8.51 18.53
C LEU A 637 24.98 -7.00 18.63
N ASP A 638 25.09 -6.41 19.84
CA ASP A 638 25.21 -4.98 20.18
C ASP A 638 25.72 -4.85 21.64
N THR A 639 25.57 -3.70 22.31
CA THR A 639 25.95 -3.45 23.73
C THR A 639 25.25 -4.34 24.78
N ASN A 640 24.37 -5.26 24.36
CA ASN A 640 23.68 -6.21 25.24
C ASN A 640 24.45 -7.53 25.41
N ALA A 641 24.54 -8.00 26.65
CA ALA A 641 25.21 -9.24 27.02
C ALA A 641 24.35 -10.51 26.86
N SER A 642 23.12 -10.42 26.33
CA SER A 642 22.21 -11.55 26.13
C SER A 642 22.62 -12.44 24.94
N GLN A 643 22.26 -13.72 25.01
CA GLN A 643 22.40 -14.66 23.91
C GLN A 643 21.23 -14.53 22.94
N ALA A 644 21.50 -14.47 21.64
CA ALA A 644 20.46 -14.41 20.61
C ALA A 644 20.73 -15.41 19.49
N LEU A 645 19.67 -15.84 18.82
CA LEU A 645 19.75 -16.73 17.68
C LEU A 645 20.12 -15.95 16.43
N ASN A 646 21.37 -16.06 16.00
CA ASN A 646 21.85 -15.48 14.76
C ASN A 646 21.64 -16.43 13.59
N LEU A 647 21.02 -15.92 12.52
CA LEU A 647 20.80 -16.62 11.25
C LEU A 647 21.49 -15.85 10.13
N THR A 648 22.58 -16.42 9.62
CA THR A 648 23.25 -15.91 8.42
C THR A 648 22.63 -16.54 7.18
N TYR A 649 22.66 -15.79 6.09
CA TYR A 649 22.15 -16.28 4.81
C TYR A 649 23.00 -15.78 3.65
N ASP A 650 23.09 -16.61 2.61
CA ASP A 650 23.65 -16.28 1.31
C ASP A 650 22.77 -16.89 0.21
N PHE A 651 22.06 -16.01 -0.49
CA PHE A 651 21.12 -16.30 -1.54
C PHE A 651 21.75 -16.31 -2.94
N ASN A 652 23.04 -15.99 -3.10
CA ASN A 652 23.68 -15.85 -4.42
C ASN A 652 23.59 -17.13 -5.27
N SER A 653 23.75 -18.30 -4.62
CA SER A 653 23.72 -19.60 -5.28
C SER A 653 22.31 -20.24 -5.33
N GLY A 654 21.29 -19.53 -4.83
CA GLY A 654 19.91 -20.05 -4.74
C GLY A 654 19.25 -20.23 -6.11
N THR A 655 18.66 -21.41 -6.34
CA THR A 655 18.10 -21.79 -7.65
C THR A 655 16.57 -21.76 -7.72
N THR A 656 15.91 -21.38 -6.63
CA THR A 656 14.44 -21.38 -6.51
C THR A 656 13.84 -19.98 -6.61
N ASP A 657 12.56 -19.90 -6.96
CA ASP A 657 11.79 -18.65 -7.03
C ASP A 657 11.56 -18.01 -5.64
N THR A 658 11.76 -18.73 -4.55
CA THR A 658 11.81 -18.16 -3.20
C THR A 658 13.03 -18.73 -2.52
N ARG A 659 14.01 -17.86 -2.29
CA ARG A 659 15.25 -18.22 -1.61
C ARG A 659 15.05 -17.95 -0.13
N ALA A 660 15.19 -18.97 0.70
CA ALA A 660 15.01 -18.83 2.14
C ALA A 660 16.04 -19.61 2.93
N ALA A 661 16.49 -18.97 4.01
CA ALA A 661 17.37 -19.52 5.02
C ALA A 661 16.55 -19.72 6.30
N TYR A 662 16.58 -20.92 6.85
CA TYR A 662 15.75 -21.32 7.99
C TYR A 662 16.62 -21.65 9.19
N ALA A 663 16.28 -21.08 10.33
CA ALA A 663 16.57 -21.68 11.63
C ALA A 663 15.46 -22.68 11.95
N VAL A 664 15.77 -23.97 11.93
CA VAL A 664 14.84 -25.07 12.15
C VAL A 664 14.94 -25.57 13.57
N PHE A 665 13.82 -25.63 14.27
CA PHE A 665 13.75 -26.10 15.65
C PHE A 665 13.41 -27.60 15.64
N ASP A 666 14.36 -28.47 16.01
CA ASP A 666 14.14 -29.91 16.04
C ASP A 666 13.18 -30.27 17.19
N GLY A 667 11.97 -30.69 16.82
CA GLY A 667 10.91 -31.05 17.77
C GLY A 667 10.08 -29.88 18.28
N GLY A 668 10.64 -28.66 18.28
CA GLY A 668 10.02 -27.37 18.62
C GLY A 668 9.42 -27.31 20.04
N GLY A 669 9.73 -26.28 20.82
CA GLY A 669 9.04 -26.05 22.10
C GLY A 669 7.52 -26.04 21.87
N SER A 670 6.79 -26.94 22.56
CA SER A 670 5.34 -27.00 22.44
C SER A 670 4.74 -25.74 23.06
N ILE A 671 4.09 -24.93 22.24
CA ILE A 671 3.36 -23.76 22.70
C ILE A 671 1.96 -24.23 23.09
N ALA A 672 1.80 -24.48 24.38
CA ALA A 672 0.54 -24.91 24.98
C ALA A 672 -0.52 -23.78 24.95
N GLY A 673 -1.78 -24.13 25.16
CA GLY A 673 -2.88 -23.16 25.14
C GLY A 673 -3.24 -22.70 23.72
N THR A 674 -3.89 -21.54 23.62
CA THR A 674 -4.42 -20.99 22.36
C THR A 674 -3.89 -19.57 22.13
N PRO A 675 -2.56 -19.37 22.01
CA PRO A 675 -1.97 -18.04 21.94
C PRO A 675 -2.54 -17.19 20.80
N THR A 676 -2.70 -15.90 21.06
CA THR A 676 -3.30 -14.94 20.12
C THR A 676 -2.25 -14.19 19.30
N SER A 677 -1.05 -13.99 19.85
CA SER A 677 0.04 -13.30 19.18
C SER A 677 1.40 -13.90 19.56
N ILE A 678 2.38 -13.67 18.69
CA ILE A 678 3.79 -13.94 18.91
C ILE A 678 4.57 -12.62 18.82
N SER A 679 5.47 -12.39 19.78
CA SER A 679 6.39 -11.25 19.78
C SER A 679 7.82 -11.72 19.96
N MET A 680 8.76 -11.00 19.35
CA MET A 680 10.19 -11.26 19.47
C MET A 680 11.00 -10.01 19.12
N ASP A 681 12.21 -9.92 19.64
CA ASP A 681 13.17 -8.91 19.21
C ASP A 681 13.89 -9.41 17.96
N VAL A 682 13.96 -8.56 16.93
CA VAL A 682 14.63 -8.86 15.66
C VAL A 682 15.72 -7.83 15.39
N TYR A 683 16.95 -8.31 15.26
CA TYR A 683 18.06 -7.49 14.79
C TYR A 683 18.04 -7.41 13.26
N GLY A 684 17.73 -6.23 12.73
CA GLY A 684 17.64 -5.98 11.29
C GLY A 684 19.01 -5.71 10.66
N ASP A 685 19.15 -6.10 9.40
CA ASP A 685 20.34 -5.91 8.57
C ASP A 685 20.11 -4.96 7.39
N ASN A 686 18.97 -4.27 7.36
CA ASN A 686 18.53 -3.39 6.27
C ASN A 686 18.52 -4.08 4.89
N SER A 687 18.36 -5.40 4.84
CA SER A 687 18.45 -6.19 3.59
C SER A 687 17.24 -6.11 2.69
N LEU A 688 16.12 -5.52 3.17
CA LEU A 688 14.81 -5.50 2.51
C LEU A 688 14.21 -6.91 2.26
N ASN A 689 14.80 -7.96 2.84
CA ASN A 689 14.22 -9.32 2.84
C ASN A 689 13.03 -9.43 3.80
N TRP A 690 12.24 -10.50 3.64
CA TRP A 690 11.12 -10.80 4.52
C TRP A 690 11.62 -11.56 5.75
N VAL A 691 11.01 -11.32 6.90
CA VAL A 691 11.20 -12.10 8.13
C VAL A 691 9.89 -12.75 8.54
N ARG A 692 9.94 -14.06 8.82
CA ARG A 692 8.74 -14.87 9.03
C ARG A 692 8.98 -15.97 10.07
N ALA A 693 7.88 -16.47 10.62
CA ALA A 693 7.83 -17.66 11.45
C ALA A 693 6.94 -18.74 10.82
N GLU A 694 7.29 -20.01 11.01
CA GLU A 694 6.46 -21.17 10.66
C GLU A 694 6.00 -21.85 11.95
N LEU A 695 4.69 -21.96 12.14
CA LEU A 695 4.07 -22.71 13.22
C LEU A 695 3.48 -24.01 12.66
N THR A 696 3.77 -25.15 13.30
CA THR A 696 3.10 -26.42 13.01
C THR A 696 2.01 -26.66 14.05
N ASP A 697 0.80 -26.90 13.60
CA ASP A 697 -0.36 -27.12 14.46
C ASP A 697 -0.50 -28.59 14.90
N ALA A 698 -1.41 -28.88 15.81
CA ALA A 698 -1.65 -30.23 16.34
C ALA A 698 -2.22 -31.20 15.30
N ALA A 699 -2.74 -30.71 14.18
CA ALA A 699 -3.15 -31.52 13.03
C ALA A 699 -1.98 -31.77 12.04
N GLY A 700 -0.80 -31.20 12.29
CA GLY A 700 0.38 -31.28 11.43
C GLY A 700 0.40 -30.27 10.28
N SER A 701 -0.54 -29.32 10.25
CA SER A 701 -0.61 -28.25 9.26
C SER A 701 0.41 -27.15 9.57
N LYS A 702 0.99 -26.57 8.52
CA LYS A 702 1.97 -25.47 8.62
C LYS A 702 1.29 -24.13 8.37
N HIS A 703 1.52 -23.18 9.26
CA HIS A 703 1.02 -21.81 9.20
C HIS A 703 2.19 -20.83 9.14
N LEU A 704 2.13 -19.89 8.20
CA LEU A 704 3.23 -18.95 7.96
C LEU A 704 2.86 -17.56 8.49
N ILE A 705 3.50 -17.16 9.58
CA ILE A 705 3.30 -15.87 10.22
C ILE A 705 4.30 -14.88 9.64
N THR A 706 3.81 -13.78 9.06
CA THR A 706 4.69 -12.73 8.51
C THR A 706 5.01 -11.73 9.61
N LEU A 707 6.27 -11.67 10.01
CA LEU A 707 6.74 -10.74 11.05
C LEU A 707 7.09 -9.38 10.43
N ALA A 708 7.75 -9.39 9.27
CA ALA A 708 8.02 -8.19 8.46
C ALA A 708 8.12 -8.54 6.96
N LYS A 709 7.55 -7.70 6.10
CA LYS A 709 7.66 -7.83 4.63
C LYS A 709 8.94 -7.20 4.07
N GLN A 710 9.53 -6.24 4.77
CA GLN A 710 10.82 -5.65 4.42
C GLN A 710 11.54 -5.35 5.74
N VAL A 711 12.79 -5.81 5.84
CA VAL A 711 13.71 -5.38 6.90
C VAL A 711 14.40 -4.11 6.41
N ASP A 712 13.77 -2.97 6.67
CA ASP A 712 14.21 -1.61 6.32
C ASP A 712 14.86 -0.88 7.51
N TRP A 713 15.28 -1.63 8.52
CA TRP A 713 15.96 -1.12 9.71
C TRP A 713 17.26 -1.89 9.98
N SER A 714 18.15 -1.22 10.71
CA SER A 714 19.31 -1.83 11.32
C SER A 714 19.16 -1.83 12.84
N GLY A 715 19.69 -2.87 13.51
CA GLY A 715 19.61 -2.98 14.97
C GLY A 715 18.34 -3.64 15.49
N TRP A 716 18.18 -3.66 16.81
CA TRP A 716 17.06 -4.32 17.48
C TRP A 716 15.73 -3.58 17.32
N LYS A 717 14.70 -4.33 16.94
CA LYS A 717 13.31 -3.87 16.90
C LYS A 717 12.41 -4.99 17.41
N ASN A 718 11.55 -4.69 18.37
CA ASN A 718 10.52 -5.64 18.77
C ASN A 718 9.45 -5.74 17.67
N VAL A 719 9.18 -6.95 17.21
CA VAL A 719 8.15 -7.24 16.20
C VAL A 719 7.08 -8.11 16.85
N THR A 720 5.82 -7.77 16.59
CA THR A 720 4.65 -8.52 17.06
C THR A 720 3.76 -8.88 15.87
N ALA A 721 3.29 -10.11 15.83
CA ALA A 721 2.36 -10.58 14.80
C ALA A 721 1.23 -11.41 15.43
N ASP A 722 0.02 -11.24 14.91
CA ASP A 722 -1.12 -12.07 15.29
C ASP A 722 -0.92 -13.51 14.78
N ILE A 723 -1.30 -14.49 15.61
CA ILE A 723 -1.29 -15.91 15.22
C ILE A 723 -2.61 -16.20 14.50
N GLU A 724 -2.68 -15.79 13.24
CA GLU A 724 -3.81 -16.03 12.33
C GLU A 724 -3.28 -16.49 10.96
N ASP A 725 -3.98 -17.43 10.30
CA ASP A 725 -3.73 -17.80 8.88
C ASP A 725 -5.04 -17.56 8.10
N PRO A 726 -5.18 -16.44 7.37
CA PRO A 726 -6.42 -16.08 6.71
C PRO A 726 -6.98 -17.22 5.83
N GLY A 727 -8.18 -17.68 6.17
CA GLY A 727 -8.84 -18.79 5.45
C GLY A 727 -8.46 -20.19 5.93
N LYS A 728 -7.65 -20.33 6.97
CA LYS A 728 -7.32 -21.62 7.61
C LYS A 728 -7.49 -21.56 9.13
N ALA A 729 -8.18 -22.54 9.70
CA ALA A 729 -8.24 -22.70 11.14
C ALA A 729 -6.92 -23.31 11.65
N ILE A 730 -6.43 -22.80 12.79
CA ILE A 730 -5.23 -23.33 13.46
C ILE A 730 -5.67 -24.26 14.59
N VAL A 731 -5.13 -25.48 14.64
CA VAL A 731 -5.45 -26.46 15.69
C VAL A 731 -4.35 -26.47 16.76
N PHE A 732 -4.66 -26.03 17.97
CA PHE A 732 -3.68 -25.96 19.07
C PHE A 732 -3.51 -27.30 19.83
N PRO A 733 -2.38 -27.53 20.54
CA PRO A 733 -1.20 -26.67 20.69
C PRO A 733 -0.39 -26.57 19.39
N VAL A 734 0.42 -25.51 19.26
CA VAL A 734 1.29 -25.29 18.10
C VAL A 734 2.76 -25.44 18.49
N LYS A 735 3.63 -25.62 17.50
CA LYS A 735 5.09 -25.70 17.67
C LYS A 735 5.76 -24.68 16.78
N LEU A 736 6.66 -23.86 17.35
CA LEU A 736 7.55 -23.05 16.54
C LEU A 736 8.49 -23.98 15.77
N SER A 737 8.33 -24.02 14.45
CA SER A 737 9.04 -24.95 13.58
C SER A 737 10.22 -24.27 12.90
N ARG A 738 10.03 -23.01 12.46
CA ARG A 738 11.07 -22.22 11.79
C ARG A 738 10.98 -20.75 12.12
N LEU A 739 12.14 -20.11 12.23
CA LEU A 739 12.31 -18.67 11.99
C LEU A 739 13.14 -18.53 10.72
N TYR A 740 12.78 -17.60 9.84
CA TYR A 740 13.44 -17.55 8.55
C TYR A 740 13.42 -16.20 7.87
N VAL A 741 14.47 -15.99 7.09
CA VAL A 741 14.62 -14.89 6.14
C VAL A 741 14.29 -15.42 4.76
N ALA A 742 13.46 -14.70 4.03
CA ALA A 742 13.07 -15.07 2.67
C ALA A 742 13.25 -13.90 1.69
N SER A 743 13.83 -14.21 0.55
CA SER A 743 13.85 -13.36 -0.63
C SER A 743 12.92 -14.00 -1.67
N LEU A 744 11.99 -13.21 -2.22
CA LEU A 744 11.11 -13.64 -3.30
C LEU A 744 11.75 -13.30 -4.65
N LYS A 745 11.51 -14.09 -5.69
CA LYS A 745 12.07 -13.92 -7.05
C LYS A 745 12.03 -12.49 -7.57
N GLU A 746 10.93 -11.83 -7.30
CA GLU A 746 10.75 -10.42 -7.62
C GLU A 746 11.52 -9.56 -6.63
N GLY A 747 12.38 -8.68 -7.15
CA GLY A 747 13.23 -7.81 -6.35
C GLY A 747 14.47 -8.51 -5.77
N PHE A 748 14.90 -9.66 -6.31
CA PHE A 748 16.17 -10.29 -5.90
C PHE A 748 17.38 -9.38 -6.05
N ASP A 749 17.36 -8.57 -7.09
CA ASP A 749 18.33 -7.54 -7.45
C ASP A 749 18.30 -6.31 -6.54
N GLU A 750 17.21 -6.10 -5.79
CA GLU A 750 17.01 -4.98 -4.86
C GLU A 750 17.37 -5.32 -3.42
N ARG A 751 17.41 -6.61 -3.08
CA ARG A 751 17.62 -7.08 -1.72
C ARG A 751 19.05 -7.54 -1.55
N SER A 752 19.62 -7.30 -0.37
CA SER A 752 20.92 -7.87 -0.05
C SER A 752 20.83 -9.39 -0.11
N PRO A 753 21.59 -10.06 -1.01
CA PRO A 753 21.55 -11.51 -1.12
C PRO A 753 22.25 -12.18 0.07
N GLN A 754 23.05 -11.43 0.83
CA GLN A 754 23.78 -11.90 1.99
C GLN A 754 23.52 -10.97 3.17
N GLY A 755 23.44 -11.54 4.36
CA GLY A 755 23.22 -10.78 5.58
C GLY A 755 23.10 -11.68 6.80
N SER A 756 22.68 -11.07 7.91
CA SER A 756 22.55 -11.74 9.19
C SER A 756 21.41 -11.11 9.96
N ILE A 757 20.41 -11.91 10.32
CA ILE A 757 19.30 -11.49 11.17
C ILE A 757 19.37 -12.27 12.46
N ALA A 758 19.16 -11.60 13.58
CA ALA A 758 19.11 -12.24 14.88
C ALA A 758 17.73 -12.15 15.52
N PHE A 759 17.38 -13.17 16.31
CA PHE A 759 16.12 -13.28 17.03
C PHE A 759 16.41 -13.44 18.53
N ASP A 760 15.65 -12.74 19.36
CA ASP A 760 15.72 -12.86 20.82
C ASP A 760 14.32 -12.68 21.47
N ASN A 761 14.18 -13.09 22.73
CA ASN A 761 13.02 -12.87 23.58
C ASN A 761 11.68 -13.27 22.95
N ILE A 762 11.63 -14.46 22.36
CA ILE A 762 10.41 -14.99 21.75
C ILE A 762 9.43 -15.27 22.87
N SER A 763 8.25 -14.66 22.77
CA SER A 763 7.17 -14.86 23.70
C SER A 763 5.84 -14.92 22.96
N VAL A 764 4.89 -15.63 23.57
CA VAL A 764 3.52 -15.66 23.09
C VAL A 764 2.59 -15.10 24.15
N GLN A 765 1.54 -14.45 23.67
CA GLN A 765 0.45 -14.04 24.54
C GLN A 765 -0.62 -15.12 24.54
N LEU A 766 -0.85 -15.72 25.71
CA LEU A 766 -2.00 -16.59 25.92
C LEU A 766 -3.25 -15.74 26.20
N PRO A 767 -4.42 -16.14 25.69
CA PRO A 767 -5.67 -15.57 26.15
C PRO A 767 -5.84 -15.95 27.62
N ALA A 768 -6.27 -14.99 28.44
CA ALA A 768 -6.62 -15.26 29.82
C ALA A 768 -7.74 -16.32 29.86
N ALA A 769 -7.44 -17.51 30.38
CA ALA A 769 -8.38 -18.62 30.43
C ALA A 769 -8.96 -18.74 31.84
N VAL A 770 -10.29 -18.67 31.92
CA VAL A 770 -11.06 -18.96 33.15
C VAL A 770 -11.67 -20.34 32.93
N GLU A 771 -11.38 -21.31 33.81
CA GLU A 771 -12.04 -22.61 33.70
C GLU A 771 -13.55 -22.44 33.92
N ALA A 772 -14.35 -23.08 33.07
CA ALA A 772 -15.79 -23.07 33.25
C ALA A 772 -16.16 -23.99 34.42
N PRO A 773 -17.03 -23.56 35.35
CA PRO A 773 -17.43 -24.41 36.47
C PRO A 773 -18.07 -25.71 35.95
N VAL A 774 -17.81 -26.83 36.63
CA VAL A 774 -18.48 -28.11 36.35
C VAL A 774 -19.97 -27.93 36.59
N THR A 775 -20.78 -28.20 35.57
CA THR A 775 -22.23 -28.01 35.63
C THR A 775 -22.97 -29.34 35.74
N GLU A 776 -23.96 -29.40 36.63
CA GLU A 776 -24.87 -30.54 36.70
C GLU A 776 -25.83 -30.54 35.49
N THR A 777 -26.24 -31.73 35.04
CA THR A 777 -27.23 -31.84 33.96
C THR A 777 -28.55 -31.20 34.38
N ILE A 778 -29.08 -30.31 33.53
CA ILE A 778 -30.37 -29.66 33.72
C ILE A 778 -31.42 -30.34 32.84
N VAL A 779 -32.48 -30.85 33.46
CA VAL A 779 -33.63 -31.46 32.79
C VAL A 779 -34.88 -30.63 33.03
N MET A 780 -35.51 -30.20 31.95
CA MET A 780 -36.75 -29.45 31.94
C MET A 780 -37.81 -30.14 31.08
N ARG A 781 -39.09 -29.84 31.29
CA ARG A 781 -40.20 -30.32 30.46
C ARG A 781 -41.10 -29.17 30.03
N LEU A 782 -41.58 -29.18 28.79
CA LEU A 782 -42.52 -28.16 28.32
C LEU A 782 -43.77 -28.10 29.21
N GLY A 783 -44.18 -26.87 29.57
CA GLY A 783 -45.35 -26.60 30.41
C GLY A 783 -45.15 -26.88 31.91
N SER A 784 -44.01 -27.46 32.32
CA SER A 784 -43.69 -27.70 33.74
C SER A 784 -42.98 -26.50 34.37
N ARG A 785 -43.38 -26.13 35.60
CA ARG A 785 -42.65 -25.16 36.44
C ARG A 785 -41.65 -25.83 37.39
N LYS A 786 -41.22 -27.05 37.08
CA LYS A 786 -40.21 -27.80 37.83
C LYS A 786 -39.10 -28.25 36.88
N ALA A 787 -37.86 -28.10 37.32
CA ALA A 787 -36.66 -28.57 36.64
C ALA A 787 -35.84 -29.48 37.57
N LEU A 788 -35.10 -30.41 36.99
CA LEU A 788 -34.11 -31.24 37.67
C LEU A 788 -32.71 -30.67 37.38
N VAL A 789 -31.93 -30.39 38.41
CA VAL A 789 -30.50 -30.00 38.30
C VAL A 789 -29.72 -31.05 39.09
N GLY A 790 -29.03 -31.93 38.37
CA GLY A 790 -28.50 -33.16 38.95
C GLY A 790 -29.63 -34.01 39.56
N ALA A 791 -29.55 -34.29 40.86
CA ALA A 791 -30.59 -35.01 41.62
C ALA A 791 -31.67 -34.09 42.22
N ARG A 792 -31.50 -32.76 42.15
CA ARG A 792 -32.33 -31.78 42.87
C ARG A 792 -33.49 -31.31 42.00
N THR A 793 -34.70 -31.26 42.55
CA THR A 793 -35.87 -30.66 41.88
C THR A 793 -36.02 -29.21 42.31
N LEU A 794 -35.89 -28.28 41.37
CA LEU A 794 -35.99 -26.83 41.59
C LEU A 794 -37.22 -26.24 40.90
N PRO A 795 -37.86 -25.22 41.50
CA PRO A 795 -38.97 -24.50 40.85
C PRO A 795 -38.47 -23.58 39.73
N LEU A 796 -39.31 -23.35 38.73
CA LEU A 796 -39.12 -22.35 37.68
C LEU A 796 -40.15 -21.23 37.82
N ASP A 797 -39.68 -19.99 37.74
CA ASP A 797 -40.53 -18.79 37.72
C ASP A 797 -41.52 -18.79 36.55
N THR A 798 -41.15 -19.42 35.44
CA THR A 798 -42.02 -19.61 34.27
C THR A 798 -41.68 -20.93 33.58
N ALA A 799 -42.68 -21.57 32.99
CA ALA A 799 -42.49 -22.86 32.35
C ALA A 799 -41.80 -22.70 30.97
N PRO A 800 -40.92 -23.64 30.57
CA PRO A 800 -40.50 -23.80 29.20
C PRO A 800 -41.72 -23.89 28.29
N TYR A 801 -41.69 -23.19 27.16
CA TYR A 801 -42.79 -23.23 26.20
C TYR A 801 -42.26 -23.26 24.77
N MET A 802 -43.09 -23.75 23.86
CA MET A 802 -42.76 -23.88 22.45
C MET A 802 -43.64 -22.93 21.65
N LYS A 803 -43.01 -22.21 20.72
CA LYS A 803 -43.70 -21.31 19.79
C LYS A 803 -43.03 -21.39 18.43
N ASP A 804 -43.83 -21.63 17.39
CA ASP A 804 -43.39 -21.69 15.99
C ASP A 804 -42.16 -22.59 15.77
N GLY A 805 -42.16 -23.76 16.43
CA GLY A 805 -41.07 -24.75 16.37
C GLY A 805 -39.83 -24.41 17.21
N THR A 806 -39.82 -23.30 17.95
CA THR A 806 -38.70 -22.88 18.81
C THR A 806 -39.05 -23.08 20.29
N THR A 807 -38.17 -23.72 21.04
CA THR A 807 -38.29 -23.89 22.50
C THR A 807 -37.64 -22.72 23.23
N TYR A 808 -38.42 -22.06 24.08
CA TYR A 808 -38.03 -20.91 24.87
C TYR A 808 -37.88 -21.30 26.34
N LEU A 809 -36.72 -20.97 26.93
CA LEU A 809 -36.42 -21.30 28.32
C LEU A 809 -36.19 -20.05 29.18
N PRO A 810 -36.45 -20.11 30.49
CA PRO A 810 -36.13 -19.03 31.42
C PRO A 810 -34.62 -18.83 31.51
N LEU A 811 -34.12 -17.71 30.96
CA LEU A 811 -32.68 -17.47 30.85
C LEU A 811 -32.00 -17.46 32.23
N ARG A 812 -32.61 -16.79 33.22
CA ARG A 812 -32.06 -16.67 34.58
C ARG A 812 -31.80 -18.02 35.22
N PHE A 813 -32.82 -18.88 35.25
CA PHE A 813 -32.69 -20.21 35.82
C PHE A 813 -31.56 -21.01 35.15
N VAL A 814 -31.49 -20.99 33.82
CA VAL A 814 -30.45 -21.74 33.10
C VAL A 814 -29.08 -21.17 33.40
N SER A 815 -28.89 -19.84 33.32
CA SER A 815 -27.60 -19.20 33.60
C SER A 815 -27.11 -19.46 35.02
N ASP A 816 -27.97 -19.28 36.02
CA ASP A 816 -27.62 -19.50 37.42
C ASP A 816 -27.21 -20.96 37.65
N SER A 817 -27.92 -21.91 37.02
CA SER A 817 -27.64 -23.35 37.13
C SER A 817 -26.35 -23.78 36.44
N ILE A 818 -25.83 -22.99 35.49
CA ILE A 818 -24.59 -23.30 34.76
C ILE A 818 -23.39 -22.45 35.24
N GLY A 819 -23.55 -21.71 36.34
CA GLY A 819 -22.52 -20.82 36.88
C GLY A 819 -22.26 -19.58 36.01
N GLY A 820 -23.24 -19.14 35.23
CA GLY A 820 -23.16 -17.92 34.43
C GLY A 820 -23.79 -16.72 35.16
N SER A 821 -23.20 -15.54 34.97
CA SER A 821 -23.69 -14.26 35.48
C SER A 821 -24.52 -13.54 34.43
N ILE A 822 -25.72 -13.08 34.80
CA ILE A 822 -26.58 -12.27 33.92
C ILE A 822 -26.52 -10.81 34.32
N MET A 823 -26.35 -9.95 33.32
CA MET A 823 -26.54 -8.51 33.42
C MET A 823 -27.70 -8.12 32.51
N PHE A 824 -28.63 -7.31 33.03
CA PHE A 824 -29.75 -6.77 32.24
C PHE A 824 -29.69 -5.25 32.26
N GLU A 825 -29.63 -4.64 31.08
CA GLU A 825 -29.71 -3.20 30.92
C GLU A 825 -31.08 -2.82 30.37
N ASN A 826 -31.85 -2.10 31.18
CA ASN A 826 -33.25 -1.84 30.90
C ASN A 826 -33.46 -0.82 29.78
N ALA A 827 -32.56 0.16 29.60
CA ALA A 827 -32.70 1.20 28.59
C ALA A 827 -32.58 0.63 27.18
N SER A 828 -31.58 -0.23 26.93
CA SER A 828 -31.35 -0.87 25.65
C SER A 828 -32.05 -2.23 25.50
N LYS A 829 -32.71 -2.72 26.57
CA LYS A 829 -33.25 -4.09 26.65
C LYS A 829 -32.20 -5.17 26.36
N ARG A 830 -30.94 -4.85 26.67
CA ARG A 830 -29.79 -5.73 26.48
C ARG A 830 -29.70 -6.73 27.61
N VAL A 831 -29.45 -7.97 27.24
CA VAL A 831 -29.26 -9.11 28.14
C VAL A 831 -27.89 -9.67 27.84
N SER A 832 -27.00 -9.64 28.83
CA SER A 832 -25.63 -10.12 28.73
C SER A 832 -25.46 -11.33 29.64
N VAL A 833 -24.93 -12.42 29.09
CA VAL A 833 -24.63 -13.64 29.83
C VAL A 833 -23.12 -13.85 29.79
N LEU A 834 -22.50 -13.84 30.96
CA LEU A 834 -21.07 -14.03 31.15
C LEU A 834 -20.84 -15.39 31.81
N ARG A 835 -20.00 -16.24 31.22
CA ARG A 835 -19.61 -17.52 31.81
C ARG A 835 -18.17 -17.82 31.42
N ALA A 836 -17.28 -17.95 32.41
CA ALA A 836 -15.84 -18.06 32.15
C ALA A 836 -15.40 -16.95 31.17
N GLY A 837 -14.61 -17.25 30.14
CA GLY A 837 -14.21 -16.30 29.09
C GLY A 837 -15.23 -16.07 27.95
N LYS A 838 -16.53 -16.34 28.16
CA LYS A 838 -17.59 -16.16 27.14
C LYS A 838 -18.59 -15.10 27.56
N LEU A 839 -18.81 -14.13 26.67
CA LEU A 839 -19.86 -13.12 26.71
C LEU A 839 -20.82 -13.36 25.54
N VAL A 840 -22.06 -13.68 25.86
CA VAL A 840 -23.16 -13.76 24.90
C VAL A 840 -24.15 -12.65 25.20
N GLU A 841 -24.35 -11.75 24.25
CA GLU A 841 -25.27 -10.63 24.38
C GLU A 841 -26.39 -10.70 23.37
N MET A 842 -27.58 -10.35 23.85
CA MET A 842 -28.79 -10.33 23.06
C MET A 842 -29.60 -9.08 23.37
N THR A 843 -30.38 -8.64 22.40
CA THR A 843 -31.37 -7.57 22.60
C THR A 843 -32.77 -8.16 22.48
N ILE A 844 -33.64 -7.90 23.46
CA ILE A 844 -35.03 -8.39 23.43
C ILE A 844 -35.73 -7.86 22.18
N GLY A 845 -36.37 -8.76 21.42
CA GLY A 845 -37.03 -8.44 20.15
C GLY A 845 -36.10 -8.40 18.92
N SER A 846 -34.78 -8.50 19.09
CA SER A 846 -33.82 -8.63 17.99
C SER A 846 -33.34 -10.07 17.82
N LYS A 847 -33.02 -10.46 16.58
CA LYS A 847 -32.36 -11.73 16.27
C LYS A 847 -30.84 -11.63 16.38
N ASP A 848 -30.28 -10.42 16.41
CA ASP A 848 -28.84 -10.24 16.53
C ASP A 848 -28.33 -10.71 17.89
N VAL A 849 -27.27 -11.51 17.87
CA VAL A 849 -26.56 -12.01 19.04
C VAL A 849 -25.08 -11.71 18.88
N ILE A 850 -24.46 -11.11 19.88
CA ILE A 850 -23.02 -10.88 19.89
C ILE A 850 -22.36 -11.93 20.79
N ASN A 851 -21.46 -12.73 20.23
CA ASN A 851 -20.70 -13.74 20.97
C ASN A 851 -19.21 -13.38 20.94
N ASN A 852 -18.65 -12.95 22.07
CA ASN A 852 -17.25 -12.49 22.18
C ASN A 852 -16.84 -11.53 21.04
N GLY A 853 -17.75 -10.64 20.66
CA GLY A 853 -17.52 -9.68 19.58
C GLY A 853 -17.83 -10.17 18.17
N THR A 854 -18.17 -11.43 17.95
CA THR A 854 -18.69 -11.90 16.67
C THR A 854 -20.20 -11.78 16.60
N ARG A 855 -20.72 -11.20 15.51
CA ARG A 855 -22.16 -11.12 15.25
C ARG A 855 -22.68 -12.46 14.73
N LEU A 856 -23.75 -12.95 15.34
CA LEU A 856 -24.51 -14.14 14.95
C LEU A 856 -25.98 -13.76 14.79
N GLU A 857 -26.70 -14.50 13.94
CA GLU A 857 -28.15 -14.38 13.82
C GLU A 857 -28.85 -15.55 14.50
N ALA A 858 -29.74 -15.24 15.44
CA ALA A 858 -30.62 -16.22 16.05
C ALA A 858 -31.79 -16.56 15.15
N GLN A 859 -32.22 -17.84 15.18
CA GLN A 859 -33.42 -18.27 14.47
C GLN A 859 -34.67 -17.46 14.88
N ARG A 860 -34.74 -17.04 16.14
CA ARG A 860 -35.82 -16.21 16.70
C ARG A 860 -35.26 -15.24 17.74
N ALA A 861 -35.96 -14.13 17.95
CA ALA A 861 -35.59 -13.14 18.96
C ALA A 861 -35.92 -13.61 20.38
N PRO A 862 -35.15 -13.19 21.41
CA PRO A 862 -35.58 -13.25 22.81
C PRO A 862 -36.85 -12.45 23.04
N ILE A 863 -37.67 -12.90 23.98
CA ILE A 863 -38.95 -12.24 24.31
C ILE A 863 -39.11 -12.03 25.81
N VAL A 864 -40.09 -11.21 26.19
CA VAL A 864 -40.57 -11.11 27.58
C VAL A 864 -41.96 -11.71 27.66
N GLN A 865 -42.16 -12.64 28.59
CA GLN A 865 -43.47 -13.23 28.89
C GLN A 865 -43.61 -13.42 30.40
N GLY A 866 -44.72 -12.94 30.96
CA GLY A 866 -44.95 -13.01 32.41
C GLY A 866 -43.89 -12.30 33.26
N GLY A 867 -43.31 -11.20 32.75
CA GLY A 867 -42.23 -10.48 33.43
C GLY A 867 -40.90 -11.22 33.49
N ARG A 868 -40.69 -12.23 32.63
CA ARG A 868 -39.46 -13.01 32.54
C ARG A 868 -38.93 -13.04 31.10
N THR A 869 -37.62 -12.87 30.96
CA THR A 869 -36.92 -12.99 29.68
C THR A 869 -36.78 -14.46 29.30
N LEU A 870 -37.27 -14.78 28.11
CA LEU A 870 -37.23 -16.11 27.53
C LEU A 870 -36.37 -16.09 26.26
N VAL A 871 -35.43 -17.02 26.16
CA VAL A 871 -34.49 -17.10 25.03
C VAL A 871 -34.65 -18.41 24.27
N PRO A 872 -34.40 -18.44 22.96
CA PRO A 872 -34.14 -19.67 22.21
C PRO A 872 -32.84 -20.29 22.71
N ILE A 873 -32.93 -21.19 23.70
CA ILE A 873 -31.76 -21.53 24.52
C ILE A 873 -30.64 -22.21 23.73
N ARG A 874 -30.96 -22.91 22.64
CA ARG A 874 -29.98 -23.74 21.92
C ARG A 874 -28.79 -22.90 21.49
N LEU A 875 -29.07 -21.75 20.85
CA LEU A 875 -28.02 -20.82 20.43
C LEU A 875 -27.18 -20.35 21.62
N VAL A 876 -27.82 -19.87 22.68
CA VAL A 876 -27.15 -19.29 23.84
C VAL A 876 -26.30 -20.33 24.58
N ALA A 877 -26.88 -21.50 24.88
CA ALA A 877 -26.19 -22.57 25.59
C ALA A 877 -25.03 -23.14 24.78
N GLU A 878 -25.19 -23.36 23.47
CA GLU A 878 -24.11 -23.81 22.59
C GLU A 878 -22.96 -22.80 22.51
N GLN A 879 -23.26 -21.49 22.43
CA GLN A 879 -22.23 -20.45 22.47
C GLN A 879 -21.50 -20.38 23.83
N LEU A 880 -22.17 -20.78 24.92
CA LEU A 880 -21.59 -20.89 26.26
C LEU A 880 -20.89 -22.25 26.52
N GLY A 881 -20.78 -23.11 25.49
CA GLY A 881 -20.07 -24.39 25.56
C GLY A 881 -20.90 -25.57 26.07
N LEU A 882 -22.23 -25.49 26.02
CA LEU A 882 -23.14 -26.51 26.52
C LEU A 882 -23.91 -27.20 25.39
N LYS A 883 -24.28 -28.46 25.58
CA LYS A 883 -25.08 -29.24 24.63
C LYS A 883 -26.55 -29.23 25.03
N VAL A 884 -27.43 -28.89 24.08
CA VAL A 884 -28.88 -28.93 24.29
C VAL A 884 -29.53 -30.04 23.48
N THR A 885 -30.18 -31.00 24.14
CA THR A 885 -30.96 -32.06 23.48
C THR A 885 -32.46 -31.90 23.74
N TRP A 886 -33.25 -32.25 22.72
CA TRP A 886 -34.71 -32.18 22.74
C TRP A 886 -35.30 -33.56 22.41
N ASP A 887 -36.16 -34.07 23.28
CA ASP A 887 -36.95 -35.28 23.06
C ASP A 887 -38.41 -34.90 22.82
N GLN A 888 -38.86 -35.12 21.59
CA GLN A 888 -40.21 -34.81 21.12
C GLN A 888 -41.29 -35.62 21.86
N THR A 889 -41.02 -36.89 22.15
CA THR A 889 -42.00 -37.83 22.73
C THR A 889 -42.25 -37.50 24.19
N THR A 890 -41.18 -37.24 24.95
CA THR A 890 -41.28 -36.94 26.39
C THR A 890 -41.39 -35.45 26.71
N LYS A 891 -41.36 -34.61 25.68
CA LYS A 891 -41.31 -33.14 25.75
C LYS A 891 -40.20 -32.63 26.68
N LYS A 892 -39.07 -33.34 26.69
CA LYS A 892 -37.95 -33.16 27.63
C LYS A 892 -36.83 -32.36 26.96
N ILE A 893 -36.34 -31.35 27.66
CA ILE A 893 -35.14 -30.58 27.32
C ILE A 893 -34.02 -31.01 28.27
N THR A 894 -32.84 -31.34 27.74
CA THR A 894 -31.64 -31.62 28.57
C THR A 894 -30.51 -30.68 28.16
N ILE A 895 -29.87 -30.03 29.15
CA ILE A 895 -28.70 -29.16 28.99
C ILE A 895 -27.56 -29.77 29.79
N GLN A 896 -26.39 -29.94 29.17
CA GLN A 896 -25.21 -30.57 29.78
C GLN A 896 -23.91 -29.98 29.26
#